data_AF-A0A178D3X6-F1
#
_entry.id   AF-A0A178D3X6-F1
#
_cell.length_a   1.000
_cell.length_b   1.000
_cell.length_c   1.000
_cell.angle_alpha   90.00
_cell.angle_beta   90.00
_cell.angle_gamma   90.00
#
_symmetry.space_group_name_H-M   'P 1'
#
loop_
_entity.id
_entity.type
_entity.pdbx_description
1 polymer ?
#
loop_
_entity_poly.entity_id
_entity_poly.type
_entity_poly.pdbx_seq_one_letter_code
_entity_poly.pdbx_strand_id
1 'polypeptide(L)'
;MAVPRVVPRITTNSLPLPTRLIQPSRIRSYVLRLPLFTRLILVAIVAFWILELQTVWSVIKWGSLEPKEINLGSMYRLNTFVLIHTGFWHMLINTICLMPLLERFEAEFGTLNSIALFMGPLGQIPAVLYLIMDGVILRDNTPVLGSSIWVFLLLAAEAIKTYRANPYLEIGDQKIPTWISPLVILVVTSILIPSASFLGHLSGCITGYLWGLGYIRFLAPPEKVLRWIEGKLNLLGRLPHYVSVDQKTSGFTGNLASSLRKDDPRLLRIPPYLSLLCMLVGIAWILPLPLHEYSRQTYISENALLPGQVHTYFGGSEQNVFRAYRYELATVLEGGVKAAGNETLDKAEQRAWEARTSEKIGELFRNAGLKTAKQRYSYTSSGQSYDGENVYAVLHAPRGDGTEAIVLVAPLRNIDGVPNVNGVPLLISLSRYFKRWSLWSKDIIFLVTPDSTAGPQAWIDAYHSTHDPYKVEDLSLKSGALQAAVCIDYPFEHRFETLHIAYDGINGALPNLDLFNTAVSIASGQMGIGTSIQFQHTYSNHEQYNSYPVRLQTLVRGMSTQALGHATGPHSTFMTYHIDAITLTATNEGWQDEMAFGRTIESICRSLNNLLEKLHQSFFFYLLMQSNRFVSIGTYLPGAMIMAAAYTTMAIYLWILSGYQVTEKEAEPVAGKLENGTTEKTGFSEPRASVTKGSQPKIEFKPVDRQLVLPIALLTAIHLASLLPLYLLTSLSLKAIPSTIFLITVALVVLPIVLASALAEMPNNTTLPAFSAPTDEQYVLTKSLSLLLLGLSLTVLATLNFSLSMFLGIVCIPLAFVDRTRSRAGLSLFQYLILVVMSPMGLAIGLSAYGVFVLGRDDVLVEWVQRLALGWNIWGSWGVPVGVLCIWLPAWIVGATLVASSWFTTTETTQSPPNVKKVSSK
;
A
#
# COMPACT_ATOMS: atom_id res chain seq x y z
N MET A 1 -30.28 -23.58 -46.17
CA MET A 1 -28.81 -23.58 -45.98
C MET A 1 -28.45 -22.39 -45.11
N ALA A 2 -28.37 -22.59 -43.80
CA ALA A 2 -27.85 -21.58 -42.88
C ALA A 2 -26.42 -22.02 -42.54
N VAL A 3 -25.44 -21.27 -43.02
CA VAL A 3 -24.04 -21.42 -42.59
C VAL A 3 -23.99 -21.09 -41.10
N PRO A 4 -23.47 -21.96 -40.21
CA PRO A 4 -23.25 -21.56 -38.83
C PRO A 4 -22.17 -20.49 -38.82
N ARG A 5 -22.56 -19.23 -38.60
CA ARG A 5 -21.65 -18.11 -38.35
C ARG A 5 -20.86 -18.42 -37.09
N VAL A 6 -19.60 -18.81 -37.26
CA VAL A 6 -18.60 -18.71 -36.20
C VAL A 6 -18.46 -17.23 -35.88
N VAL A 7 -19.08 -16.78 -34.78
CA VAL A 7 -18.97 -15.40 -34.30
C VAL A 7 -17.58 -15.24 -33.69
N PRO A 8 -16.69 -14.37 -34.22
CA PRO A 8 -15.40 -14.12 -33.59
C PRO A 8 -15.65 -13.27 -32.33
N ARG A 9 -15.60 -13.89 -31.15
CA ARG A 9 -15.75 -13.19 -29.86
C ARG A 9 -14.43 -13.14 -29.10
N ILE A 10 -14.23 -12.00 -28.44
CA ILE A 10 -12.98 -11.45 -27.91
C ILE A 10 -12.19 -12.51 -27.13
N THR A 11 -11.12 -13.00 -27.74
CA THR A 11 -9.95 -13.46 -27.01
C THR A 11 -8.96 -12.30 -27.02
N THR A 12 -8.16 -12.13 -25.97
CA THR A 12 -7.04 -11.17 -25.97
C THR A 12 -6.10 -11.34 -27.18
N ASN A 13 -6.12 -12.54 -27.80
CA ASN A 13 -5.41 -12.89 -29.03
C ASN A 13 -6.09 -12.46 -30.34
N SER A 14 -7.39 -12.15 -30.37
CA SER A 14 -8.14 -11.81 -31.61
C SER A 14 -8.19 -10.31 -31.90
N LEU A 15 -7.63 -9.46 -31.02
CA LEU A 15 -7.43 -8.05 -31.28
C LEU A 15 -6.06 -7.88 -31.95
N PRO A 16 -5.97 -7.39 -33.21
CA PRO A 16 -4.68 -7.19 -33.85
C PRO A 16 -3.82 -6.28 -32.97
N LEU A 17 -2.63 -6.78 -32.63
CA LEU A 17 -1.57 -6.06 -31.89
C LEU A 17 -1.44 -4.66 -32.47
N PRO A 18 -1.78 -3.60 -31.72
CA PRO A 18 -1.31 -2.29 -32.09
C PRO A 18 0.14 -2.25 -31.63
N THR A 19 1.08 -2.56 -32.52
CA THR A 19 2.50 -2.17 -32.40
C THR A 19 2.68 -0.63 -32.40
N ARG A 20 1.63 0.12 -32.06
CA ARG A 20 1.46 1.56 -32.25
C ARG A 20 0.52 2.14 -31.18
N LEU A 21 0.70 1.78 -29.90
CA LEU A 21 -0.08 2.38 -28.81
C LEU A 21 0.46 3.72 -28.33
N ILE A 22 1.72 4.04 -28.66
CA ILE A 22 2.24 5.40 -28.52
C ILE A 22 2.89 5.71 -29.85
N GLN A 23 2.08 6.15 -30.81
CA GLN A 23 2.62 6.91 -31.92
C GLN A 23 2.71 8.36 -31.43
N PRO A 24 3.92 8.93 -31.25
CA PRO A 24 4.07 10.34 -30.90
C PRO A 24 3.30 11.23 -31.88
N SER A 25 3.13 10.80 -33.12
CA SER A 25 2.32 11.47 -34.14
C SER A 25 0.83 11.56 -33.80
N ARG A 26 0.22 10.61 -33.07
CA ARG A 26 -1.20 10.69 -32.65
C ARG A 26 -1.42 11.60 -31.47
N ILE A 27 -0.57 11.52 -30.44
CA ILE A 27 -0.61 12.45 -29.30
C ILE A 27 -0.33 13.87 -29.81
N ARG A 28 0.69 14.03 -30.66
CA ARG A 28 0.95 15.27 -31.39
C ARG A 28 -0.28 15.71 -32.18
N SER A 29 -0.96 14.82 -32.91
CA SER A 29 -2.16 15.20 -33.65
C SER A 29 -3.34 15.61 -32.78
N TYR A 30 -3.51 15.01 -31.59
CA TYR A 30 -4.57 15.35 -30.65
C TYR A 30 -4.28 16.71 -29.98
N VAL A 31 -3.07 16.89 -29.46
CA VAL A 31 -2.63 18.18 -28.87
C VAL A 31 -2.67 19.31 -29.90
N LEU A 32 -2.31 19.03 -31.16
CA LEU A 32 -2.40 20.00 -32.26
C LEU A 32 -3.84 20.27 -32.74
N ARG A 33 -4.83 19.48 -32.32
CA ARG A 33 -6.26 19.69 -32.65
C ARG A 33 -7.04 20.40 -31.55
N LEU A 34 -6.45 20.57 -30.36
CA LEU A 34 -7.12 21.25 -29.25
C LEU A 34 -7.59 22.65 -29.64
N PRO A 35 -8.79 23.08 -29.21
CA PRO A 35 -9.26 24.45 -29.36
C PRO A 35 -8.26 25.48 -28.84
N LEU A 36 -8.25 26.66 -29.46
CA LEU A 36 -7.19 27.67 -29.27
C LEU A 36 -7.02 28.09 -27.81
N PHE A 37 -8.09 28.42 -27.09
CA PHE A 37 -7.98 28.90 -25.70
C PHE A 37 -7.49 27.79 -24.76
N THR A 38 -8.03 26.58 -24.88
CA THR A 38 -7.61 25.40 -24.13
C THR A 38 -6.13 25.16 -24.32
N ARG A 39 -5.63 25.22 -25.57
CA ARG A 39 -4.21 25.08 -25.88
C ARG A 39 -3.37 26.17 -25.22
N LEU A 40 -3.79 27.43 -25.29
CA LEU A 40 -3.06 28.56 -24.69
C LEU A 40 -2.96 28.43 -23.17
N ILE A 41 -4.02 28.00 -22.50
CA ILE A 41 -4.01 27.76 -21.05
C ILE A 41 -3.04 26.64 -20.67
N LEU A 42 -3.06 25.51 -21.38
CA LEU A 42 -2.15 24.40 -21.09
C LEU A 42 -0.68 24.80 -21.32
N VAL A 43 -0.41 25.56 -22.40
CA VAL A 43 0.93 26.11 -22.64
C VAL A 43 1.34 27.09 -21.54
N ALA A 44 0.44 27.96 -21.09
CA ALA A 44 0.71 28.90 -19.99
C ALA A 44 1.04 28.16 -18.68
N ILE A 45 0.27 27.12 -18.33
CA ILE A 45 0.53 26.29 -17.14
C ILE A 45 1.93 25.66 -17.21
N VAL A 46 2.28 25.06 -18.34
CA VAL A 46 3.61 24.46 -18.53
C VAL A 46 4.72 25.53 -18.53
N ALA A 47 4.48 26.69 -19.14
CA ALA A 47 5.45 27.79 -19.16
C ALA A 47 5.72 28.34 -17.76
N PHE A 48 4.68 28.56 -16.94
CA PHE A 48 4.85 28.99 -15.54
C PHE A 48 5.54 27.92 -14.69
N TRP A 49 5.27 26.63 -14.94
CA TRP A 49 6.00 25.55 -14.27
C TRP A 49 7.48 25.52 -14.64
N ILE A 50 7.83 25.69 -15.92
CA ILE A 50 9.23 25.82 -16.36
C ILE A 50 9.88 27.05 -15.74
N LEU A 51 9.15 28.16 -15.67
CA LEU A 51 9.63 29.40 -15.06
C LEU A 51 9.84 29.29 -13.54
N GLU A 52 9.24 28.33 -12.85
CA GLU A 52 9.55 28.08 -11.43
C GLU A 52 10.88 27.32 -11.24
N LEU A 53 11.46 26.74 -12.30
CA LEU A 53 12.74 26.03 -12.20
C LEU A 53 13.95 26.97 -12.02
N GLN A 54 13.80 28.27 -12.29
CA GLN A 54 14.86 29.24 -12.02
C GLN A 54 14.90 29.65 -10.54
N THR A 55 16.06 30.11 -10.08
CA THR A 55 16.33 30.43 -8.67
C THR A 55 16.37 31.93 -8.34
N VAL A 56 16.03 32.79 -9.29
CA VAL A 56 16.09 34.27 -9.19
C VAL A 56 14.91 34.82 -8.37
N TRP A 57 13.71 34.29 -8.58
CA TRP A 57 12.49 34.69 -7.85
C TRP A 57 11.47 33.54 -7.84
N SER A 58 10.55 33.50 -6.88
CA SER A 58 9.52 32.43 -6.83
C SER A 58 8.24 32.87 -7.55
N VAL A 59 7.91 32.18 -8.63
CA VAL A 59 6.65 32.28 -9.37
C VAL A 59 5.49 31.81 -8.50
N ILE A 60 5.71 30.78 -7.67
CA ILE A 60 4.72 30.31 -6.69
C ILE A 60 4.30 31.44 -5.76
N LYS A 61 5.27 32.10 -5.10
CA LYS A 61 4.97 33.22 -4.18
C LYS A 61 4.34 34.42 -4.90
N TRP A 62 4.66 34.64 -6.16
CA TRP A 62 4.14 35.76 -6.92
C TRP A 62 2.67 35.61 -7.27
N GLY A 63 2.22 34.41 -7.65
CA GLY A 63 0.86 34.25 -8.16
C GLY A 63 -0.05 33.33 -7.35
N SER A 64 0.40 32.82 -6.20
CA SER A 64 -0.49 32.16 -5.21
C SER A 64 -1.61 33.09 -4.75
N LEU A 65 -2.79 32.52 -4.49
CA LEU A 65 -3.90 33.24 -3.88
C LEU A 65 -3.82 33.09 -2.35
N GLU A 66 -3.35 34.15 -1.68
CA GLU A 66 -3.15 34.20 -0.23
C GLU A 66 -3.97 35.35 0.37
N PRO A 67 -4.89 35.10 1.33
CA PRO A 67 -5.76 36.14 1.88
C PRO A 67 -5.07 37.41 2.38
N LYS A 68 -3.92 37.29 3.05
CA LYS A 68 -3.18 38.41 3.65
C LYS A 68 -2.34 39.20 2.64
N GLU A 69 -2.07 38.64 1.48
CA GLU A 69 -1.23 39.26 0.42
C GLU A 69 -2.07 39.99 -0.64
N ILE A 70 -3.40 40.03 -0.50
CA ILE A 70 -4.31 40.69 -1.43
C ILE A 70 -4.46 42.17 -1.11
N ASN A 71 -4.00 43.01 -2.05
CA ASN A 71 -4.14 44.46 -2.08
C ASN A 71 -4.41 44.92 -3.53
N LEU A 72 -4.61 46.22 -3.75
CA LEU A 72 -4.89 46.76 -5.09
C LEU A 72 -3.77 46.44 -6.11
N GLY A 73 -2.52 46.31 -5.67
CA GLY A 73 -1.37 45.97 -6.52
C GLY A 73 -1.22 44.47 -6.80
N SER A 74 -1.86 43.60 -6.02
CA SER A 74 -1.79 42.13 -6.17
C SER A 74 -3.07 41.49 -6.70
N MET A 75 -4.04 42.29 -7.18
CA MET A 75 -5.30 41.82 -7.78
C MET A 75 -5.11 40.85 -8.95
N TYR A 76 -3.97 40.88 -9.63
CA TYR A 76 -3.64 39.90 -10.68
C TYR A 76 -3.66 38.45 -10.15
N ARG A 77 -3.42 38.25 -8.85
CA ARG A 77 -3.47 36.94 -8.17
C ARG A 77 -4.83 36.25 -8.28
N LEU A 78 -5.91 37.01 -8.50
CA LEU A 78 -7.25 36.47 -8.75
C LEU A 78 -7.38 35.68 -10.06
N ASN A 79 -6.41 35.82 -10.97
CA ASN A 79 -6.39 35.09 -12.24
C ASN A 79 -5.14 34.22 -12.40
N THR A 80 -4.01 34.57 -11.77
CA THR A 80 -2.75 33.82 -11.94
C THR A 80 -2.69 32.53 -11.13
N PHE A 81 -3.40 32.44 -9.99
CA PHE A 81 -3.31 31.31 -9.06
C PHE A 81 -3.64 29.95 -9.70
N VAL A 82 -4.54 29.94 -10.68
CA VAL A 82 -4.97 28.75 -11.42
C VAL A 82 -3.85 28.22 -12.33
N LEU A 83 -2.97 29.10 -12.81
CA LEU A 83 -1.93 28.74 -13.77
C LEU A 83 -0.66 28.19 -13.10
N ILE A 84 -0.50 28.43 -11.81
CA ILE A 84 0.74 28.18 -11.06
C ILE A 84 0.60 26.91 -10.22
N HIS A 85 1.69 26.13 -10.12
CA HIS A 85 1.69 24.82 -9.48
C HIS A 85 2.97 24.60 -8.66
N THR A 86 2.84 23.91 -7.53
CA THR A 86 3.93 23.64 -6.57
C THR A 86 4.97 22.61 -7.03
N GLY A 87 4.69 21.87 -8.10
CA GLY A 87 5.62 20.86 -8.61
C GLY A 87 5.09 20.14 -9.85
N PHE A 88 5.95 19.31 -10.45
CA PHE A 88 5.64 18.61 -11.71
C PHE A 88 4.38 17.76 -11.62
N TRP A 89 4.23 16.94 -10.56
CA TRP A 89 3.08 16.05 -10.41
C TRP A 89 1.77 16.79 -10.18
N HIS A 90 1.80 17.87 -9.40
CA HIS A 90 0.62 18.72 -9.19
C HIS A 90 0.17 19.37 -10.51
N MET A 91 1.11 19.90 -11.30
CA MET A 91 0.85 20.44 -12.63
C MET A 91 0.30 19.38 -13.60
N LEU A 92 0.93 18.21 -13.65
CA LEU A 92 0.57 17.15 -14.58
C LEU A 92 -0.86 16.65 -14.35
N ILE A 93 -1.22 16.34 -13.10
CA ILE A 93 -2.55 15.84 -12.75
C ILE A 93 -3.63 16.88 -13.07
N ASN A 94 -3.40 18.14 -12.68
CA ASN A 94 -4.32 19.24 -12.96
C ASN A 94 -4.51 19.47 -14.47
N THR A 95 -3.43 19.38 -15.25
CA THR A 95 -3.46 19.53 -16.72
C THR A 95 -4.25 18.39 -17.37
N ILE A 96 -4.05 17.15 -16.92
CA ILE A 96 -4.78 15.97 -17.42
C ILE A 96 -6.28 16.07 -17.11
N CYS A 97 -6.64 16.51 -15.89
CA CYS A 97 -8.03 16.66 -15.48
C CYS A 97 -8.72 17.86 -16.15
N LEU A 98 -8.02 18.98 -16.34
CA LEU A 98 -8.58 20.20 -16.91
C LEU A 98 -8.81 20.09 -18.43
N MET A 99 -7.86 19.50 -19.15
CA MET A 99 -7.85 19.45 -20.62
C MET A 99 -9.21 19.02 -21.23
N PRO A 100 -9.81 17.87 -20.87
CA PRO A 100 -11.06 17.42 -21.50
C PRO A 100 -12.27 18.30 -21.15
N LEU A 101 -12.28 18.88 -19.94
CA LEU A 101 -13.38 19.73 -19.48
C LEU A 101 -13.34 21.10 -20.14
N LEU A 102 -12.15 21.69 -20.26
CA LEU A 102 -11.95 23.00 -20.86
C LEU A 102 -12.14 22.97 -22.37
N GLU A 103 -11.64 21.91 -23.04
CA GLU A 103 -11.90 21.66 -24.47
C GLU A 103 -13.41 21.64 -24.76
N ARG A 104 -14.16 20.91 -23.92
CA ARG A 104 -15.62 20.79 -24.07
C ARG A 104 -16.34 22.10 -23.85
N PHE A 105 -15.92 22.88 -22.85
CA PHE A 105 -16.48 24.20 -22.61
C PHE A 105 -16.23 25.14 -23.79
N GLU A 106 -15.00 25.17 -24.31
CA GLU A 106 -14.65 26.03 -25.44
C GLU A 106 -15.39 25.64 -26.72
N ALA A 107 -15.58 24.35 -26.96
CA ALA A 107 -16.38 23.86 -28.07
C ALA A 107 -17.86 24.26 -27.97
N GLU A 108 -18.41 24.37 -26.75
CA GLU A 108 -19.81 24.72 -26.53
C GLU A 108 -20.06 26.25 -26.56
N PHE A 109 -19.12 27.03 -26.04
CA PHE A 109 -19.32 28.46 -25.81
C PHE A 109 -18.53 29.36 -26.78
N GLY A 110 -17.57 28.81 -27.53
CA GLY A 110 -16.68 29.54 -28.43
C GLY A 110 -15.42 30.07 -27.73
N THR A 111 -14.36 30.30 -28.50
CA THR A 111 -13.04 30.72 -27.97
C THR A 111 -13.09 32.10 -27.30
N LEU A 112 -13.68 33.11 -27.95
CA LEU A 112 -13.76 34.47 -27.37
C LEU A 112 -14.57 34.51 -26.07
N ASN A 113 -15.67 33.76 -26.02
CA ASN A 113 -16.50 33.70 -24.83
C ASN A 113 -15.76 32.98 -23.68
N SER A 114 -15.02 31.91 -24.00
CA SER A 114 -14.22 31.18 -23.02
C SER A 114 -13.11 32.05 -22.43
N ILE A 115 -12.40 32.83 -23.27
CA ILE A 115 -11.40 33.80 -22.81
C ILE A 115 -12.04 34.82 -21.86
N ALA A 116 -13.16 35.44 -22.27
CA ALA A 116 -13.81 36.47 -21.47
C ALA A 116 -14.31 35.95 -20.12
N LEU A 117 -14.84 34.72 -20.08
CA LEU A 117 -15.37 34.11 -18.87
C LEU A 117 -14.26 33.65 -17.92
N PHE A 118 -13.25 32.94 -18.41
CA PHE A 118 -12.21 32.34 -17.56
C PHE A 118 -11.12 33.34 -17.12
N MET A 119 -10.85 34.38 -17.90
CA MET A 119 -9.97 35.49 -17.49
C MET A 119 -10.70 36.56 -16.68
N GLY A 120 -12.02 36.41 -16.49
CA GLY A 120 -12.88 37.31 -15.74
C GLY A 120 -13.73 36.55 -14.72
N PRO A 121 -15.06 36.52 -14.87
CA PRO A 121 -15.98 36.09 -13.81
C PRO A 121 -15.79 34.64 -13.34
N LEU A 122 -15.55 33.68 -14.23
CA LEU A 122 -15.36 32.27 -13.83
C LEU A 122 -13.99 31.99 -13.18
N GLY A 123 -13.01 32.87 -13.37
CA GLY A 123 -11.75 32.84 -12.62
C GLY A 123 -11.84 33.58 -11.28
N GLN A 124 -12.48 34.75 -11.30
CA GLN A 124 -12.50 35.68 -10.17
C GLN A 124 -13.54 35.32 -9.09
N ILE A 125 -14.73 34.82 -9.46
CA ILE A 125 -15.77 34.48 -8.47
C ILE A 125 -15.30 33.38 -7.51
N PRO A 126 -14.71 32.24 -7.95
CA PRO A 126 -14.17 31.25 -7.04
C PRO A 126 -13.07 31.80 -6.13
N ALA A 127 -12.22 32.68 -6.67
CA ALA A 127 -11.13 33.31 -5.94
C ALA A 127 -11.67 34.24 -4.83
N VAL A 128 -12.65 35.10 -5.15
CA VAL A 128 -13.28 36.00 -4.18
C VAL A 128 -14.06 35.20 -3.12
N LEU A 129 -14.81 34.17 -3.53
CA LEU A 129 -15.51 33.28 -2.60
C LEU A 129 -14.52 32.63 -1.63
N TYR A 130 -13.39 32.14 -2.13
CA TYR A 130 -12.34 31.57 -1.31
C TYR A 130 -11.75 32.60 -0.32
N LEU A 131 -11.43 33.83 -0.78
CA LEU A 131 -10.93 34.90 0.09
C LEU A 131 -11.91 35.28 1.20
N ILE A 132 -13.22 35.26 0.91
CA ILE A 132 -14.26 35.50 1.93
C ILE A 132 -14.30 34.34 2.93
N MET A 133 -14.30 33.09 2.45
CA MET A 133 -14.40 31.91 3.31
C MET A 133 -13.16 31.73 4.20
N ASP A 134 -11.97 31.74 3.63
CA ASP A 134 -10.71 31.52 4.36
C ASP A 134 -10.27 32.78 5.11
N GLY A 135 -10.23 33.92 4.42
CA GLY A 135 -9.68 35.16 4.96
C GLY A 135 -10.61 35.91 5.90
N VAL A 136 -11.92 35.96 5.63
CA VAL A 136 -12.87 36.74 6.43
C VAL A 136 -13.57 35.89 7.49
N ILE A 137 -14.10 34.73 7.10
CA ILE A 137 -14.88 33.86 7.99
C ILE A 137 -13.96 33.08 8.93
N LEU A 138 -12.98 32.35 8.39
CA LEU A 138 -12.08 31.52 9.19
C LEU A 138 -10.85 32.27 9.71
N ARG A 139 -10.55 33.44 9.15
CA ARG A 139 -9.39 34.29 9.48
C ARG A 139 -8.05 33.57 9.34
N ASP A 140 -7.98 32.61 8.42
CA ASP A 140 -6.76 31.88 8.08
C ASP A 140 -6.02 32.55 6.91
N ASN A 141 -4.86 32.01 6.54
CA ASN A 141 -4.06 32.47 5.41
C ASN A 141 -3.46 31.30 4.63
N THR A 142 -4.31 30.38 4.21
CA THR A 142 -3.83 29.23 3.43
C THR A 142 -3.50 29.69 2.00
N PRO A 143 -2.35 29.32 1.40
CA PRO A 143 -2.08 29.63 0.01
C PRO A 143 -2.83 28.64 -0.91
N VAL A 144 -3.58 29.17 -1.88
CA VAL A 144 -4.27 28.34 -2.88
C VAL A 144 -3.71 28.60 -4.27
N LEU A 145 -3.42 27.49 -4.98
CA LEU A 145 -2.88 27.51 -6.33
C LEU A 145 -3.20 26.21 -7.07
N GLY A 146 -3.17 26.28 -8.39
CA GLY A 146 -3.38 25.17 -9.30
C GLY A 146 -4.76 25.19 -9.96
N SER A 147 -4.83 24.56 -11.13
CA SER A 147 -6.04 24.64 -11.97
C SER A 147 -7.17 23.72 -11.53
N SER A 148 -6.99 23.01 -10.41
CA SER A 148 -7.99 22.13 -9.80
C SER A 148 -9.30 22.86 -9.47
N ILE A 149 -9.26 24.15 -9.17
CA ILE A 149 -10.48 24.95 -8.90
C ILE A 149 -11.34 25.08 -10.16
N TRP A 150 -10.72 25.25 -11.35
CA TRP A 150 -11.44 25.21 -12.62
C TRP A 150 -11.96 23.81 -12.95
N VAL A 151 -11.24 22.76 -12.56
CA VAL A 151 -11.71 21.38 -12.72
C VAL A 151 -13.01 21.18 -11.93
N PHE A 152 -13.04 21.54 -10.64
CA PHE A 152 -14.24 21.41 -9.82
C PHE A 152 -15.40 22.31 -10.29
N LEU A 153 -15.11 23.52 -10.77
CA LEU A 153 -16.10 24.41 -11.41
C LEU A 153 -16.73 23.74 -12.62
N LEU A 154 -15.93 23.22 -13.54
CA LEU A 154 -16.41 22.59 -14.76
C LEU A 154 -17.14 21.27 -14.47
N LEU A 155 -16.66 20.48 -13.52
CA LEU A 155 -17.35 19.26 -13.06
C LEU A 155 -18.72 19.58 -12.46
N ALA A 156 -18.83 20.62 -11.63
CA ALA A 156 -20.11 21.04 -11.05
C ALA A 156 -21.09 21.56 -12.10
N ALA A 157 -20.61 22.34 -13.08
CA ALA A 157 -21.43 22.79 -14.21
C ALA A 157 -21.94 21.61 -15.05
N GLU A 158 -21.08 20.62 -15.32
CA GLU A 158 -21.41 19.43 -16.10
C GLU A 158 -22.34 18.47 -15.35
N ALA A 159 -22.21 18.37 -14.03
CA ALA A 159 -23.09 17.57 -13.18
C ALA A 159 -24.53 18.09 -13.20
N ILE A 160 -24.76 19.41 -13.24
CA ILE A 160 -26.12 19.98 -13.40
C ILE A 160 -26.71 19.64 -14.76
N LYS A 161 -25.89 19.70 -15.83
CA LYS A 161 -26.32 19.30 -17.17
C LYS A 161 -26.67 17.81 -17.21
N THR A 162 -25.87 16.98 -16.55
CA THR A 162 -26.12 15.54 -16.40
C THR A 162 -27.38 15.27 -15.59
N TYR A 163 -27.61 16.01 -14.51
CA TYR A 163 -28.82 15.90 -13.68
C TYR A 163 -30.10 16.22 -14.44
N ARG A 164 -30.07 17.21 -15.34
CA ARG A 164 -31.22 17.50 -16.23
C ARG A 164 -31.51 16.36 -17.21
N ALA A 165 -30.49 15.61 -17.63
CA ALA A 165 -30.65 14.51 -18.57
C ALA A 165 -30.94 13.16 -17.88
N ASN A 166 -30.29 12.91 -16.74
CA ASN A 166 -30.37 11.69 -15.93
C ASN A 166 -30.36 12.12 -14.45
N PRO A 167 -31.53 12.33 -13.82
CA PRO A 167 -31.60 12.89 -12.47
C PRO A 167 -31.03 12.00 -11.36
N TYR A 168 -31.09 10.68 -11.54
CA TYR A 168 -30.69 9.70 -10.54
C TYR A 168 -29.67 8.71 -11.09
N LEU A 169 -28.69 8.38 -10.26
CA LEU A 169 -27.83 7.22 -10.40
C LEU A 169 -28.44 6.09 -9.56
N GLU A 170 -28.82 5.00 -10.21
CA GLU A 170 -29.45 3.85 -9.54
C GLU A 170 -28.36 2.88 -9.06
N ILE A 171 -28.28 2.67 -7.75
CA ILE A 171 -27.43 1.64 -7.11
C ILE A 171 -28.36 0.74 -6.30
N GLY A 172 -28.71 -0.43 -6.85
CA GLY A 172 -29.77 -1.27 -6.28
C GLY A 172 -31.11 -0.52 -6.29
N ASP A 173 -31.81 -0.50 -5.16
CA ASP A 173 -33.09 0.20 -5.00
C ASP A 173 -32.95 1.69 -4.62
N GLN A 174 -31.72 2.18 -4.41
CA GLN A 174 -31.47 3.55 -3.95
C GLN A 174 -31.20 4.50 -5.14
N LYS A 175 -31.90 5.64 -5.14
CA LYS A 175 -31.80 6.67 -6.18
C LYS A 175 -30.96 7.86 -5.66
N ILE A 176 -29.70 7.93 -6.09
CA ILE A 176 -28.79 9.01 -5.70
C ILE A 176 -28.84 10.13 -6.74
N PRO A 177 -29.13 11.39 -6.37
CA PRO A 177 -29.12 12.50 -7.32
C PRO A 177 -27.75 12.72 -7.98
N THR A 178 -27.70 12.74 -9.31
CA THR A 178 -26.42 12.85 -10.06
C THR A 178 -25.70 14.19 -9.87
N TRP A 179 -26.40 15.25 -9.44
CA TRP A 179 -25.79 16.55 -9.15
C TRP A 179 -24.82 16.51 -7.95
N ILE A 180 -24.91 15.49 -7.08
CA ILE A 180 -24.05 15.30 -5.90
C ILE A 180 -22.65 14.78 -6.28
N SER A 181 -22.47 14.24 -7.49
CA SER A 181 -21.21 13.62 -7.93
C SER A 181 -19.93 14.46 -7.72
N PRO A 182 -19.89 15.79 -7.99
CA PRO A 182 -18.72 16.62 -7.73
C PRO A 182 -18.43 16.81 -6.24
N LEU A 183 -19.46 16.81 -5.37
CA LEU A 183 -19.29 16.91 -3.92
C LEU A 183 -18.71 15.62 -3.33
N VAL A 184 -19.11 14.46 -3.87
CA VAL A 184 -18.48 13.18 -3.48
C VAL A 184 -17.02 13.17 -3.88
N ILE A 185 -16.71 13.58 -5.12
CA ILE A 185 -15.31 13.70 -5.59
C ILE A 185 -14.53 14.69 -4.73
N LEU A 186 -15.14 15.81 -4.33
CA LEU A 186 -14.55 16.81 -3.43
C LEU A 186 -14.15 16.17 -2.09
N VAL A 187 -15.07 15.48 -1.42
CA VAL A 187 -14.82 14.82 -0.13
C VAL A 187 -13.76 13.73 -0.25
N VAL A 188 -13.84 12.90 -1.29
CA VAL A 188 -12.83 11.86 -1.54
C VAL A 188 -11.46 12.48 -1.79
N THR A 189 -11.38 13.56 -2.57
CA THR A 189 -10.11 14.25 -2.87
C THR A 189 -9.52 14.87 -1.62
N SER A 190 -10.33 15.47 -0.73
CA SER A 190 -9.82 16.03 0.53
C SER A 190 -9.31 14.99 1.52
N ILE A 191 -9.82 13.76 1.46
CA ILE A 191 -9.33 12.65 2.28
C ILE A 191 -8.03 12.07 1.70
N LEU A 192 -7.97 11.90 0.38
CA LEU A 192 -6.83 11.27 -0.29
C LEU A 192 -5.61 12.20 -0.46
N ILE A 193 -5.84 13.52 -0.54
CA ILE A 193 -4.78 14.51 -0.77
C ILE A 193 -4.83 15.56 0.36
N PRO A 194 -4.15 15.32 1.51
CA PRO A 194 -4.23 16.18 2.68
C PRO A 194 -3.75 17.62 2.46
N SER A 195 -2.96 17.86 1.41
CA SER A 195 -2.47 19.21 1.04
C SER A 195 -3.39 19.98 0.09
N ALA A 196 -4.54 19.41 -0.30
CA ALA A 196 -5.51 20.08 -1.17
C ALA A 196 -6.43 21.01 -0.37
N SER A 197 -6.63 22.25 -0.86
CA SER A 197 -7.53 23.19 -0.20
C SER A 197 -9.00 22.81 -0.46
N PHE A 198 -9.63 22.19 0.54
CA PHE A 198 -11.05 21.85 0.52
C PHE A 198 -11.92 23.09 0.21
N LEU A 199 -11.63 24.23 0.84
CA LEU A 199 -12.37 25.47 0.65
C LEU A 199 -12.19 26.05 -0.76
N GLY A 200 -10.98 25.95 -1.32
CA GLY A 200 -10.72 26.36 -2.69
C GLY A 200 -11.49 25.51 -3.71
N HIS A 201 -11.53 24.19 -3.54
CA HIS A 201 -12.31 23.31 -4.42
C HIS A 201 -13.82 23.50 -4.24
N LEU A 202 -14.28 23.71 -3.00
CA LEU A 202 -15.68 24.03 -2.70
C LEU A 202 -16.12 25.34 -3.37
N SER A 203 -15.28 26.38 -3.38
CA SER A 203 -15.60 27.64 -4.07
C SER A 203 -15.71 27.47 -5.58
N GLY A 204 -14.88 26.59 -6.17
CA GLY A 204 -15.01 26.11 -7.54
C GLY A 204 -16.36 25.44 -7.79
N CYS A 205 -16.74 24.46 -6.97
CA CYS A 205 -18.02 23.75 -7.06
C CYS A 205 -19.22 24.70 -6.98
N ILE A 206 -19.24 25.63 -6.00
CA ILE A 206 -20.33 26.61 -5.84
C ILE A 206 -20.49 27.44 -7.11
N THR A 207 -19.38 27.97 -7.64
CA THR A 207 -19.41 28.78 -8.88
C THR A 207 -19.91 27.96 -10.06
N GLY A 208 -19.47 26.71 -10.19
CA GLY A 208 -19.90 25.79 -11.23
C GLY A 208 -21.39 25.46 -11.16
N TYR A 209 -21.94 25.27 -9.95
CA TYR A 209 -23.38 25.07 -9.75
C TYR A 209 -24.19 26.31 -10.13
N LEU A 210 -23.75 27.50 -9.74
CA LEU A 210 -24.41 28.77 -10.14
C LEU A 210 -24.43 28.93 -11.67
N TRP A 211 -23.33 28.57 -12.34
CA TRP A 211 -23.23 28.59 -13.80
C TRP A 211 -24.16 27.56 -14.46
N GLY A 212 -24.12 26.32 -13.97
CA GLY A 212 -24.92 25.20 -14.47
C GLY A 212 -26.42 25.42 -14.32
N LEU A 213 -26.86 25.96 -13.17
CA LEU A 213 -28.26 26.31 -12.91
C LEU A 213 -28.73 27.49 -13.77
N GLY A 214 -27.81 28.40 -14.12
CA GLY A 214 -28.07 29.52 -15.01
C GLY A 214 -28.09 30.88 -14.33
N TYR A 215 -27.83 30.95 -13.02
CA TYR A 215 -27.91 32.18 -12.24
C TYR A 215 -26.86 33.22 -12.61
N ILE A 216 -25.66 32.80 -13.02
CA ILE A 216 -24.58 33.71 -13.42
C ILE A 216 -24.35 33.76 -14.94
N ARG A 217 -25.30 33.27 -15.74
CA ARG A 217 -25.18 33.31 -17.22
C ARG A 217 -25.21 34.72 -17.80
N PHE A 218 -25.77 35.69 -17.08
CA PHE A 218 -25.79 37.09 -17.49
C PHE A 218 -24.38 37.72 -17.55
N LEU A 219 -23.38 37.10 -16.92
CA LEU A 219 -21.98 37.53 -16.97
C LEU A 219 -21.29 37.18 -18.30
N ALA A 220 -21.91 36.35 -19.13
CA ALA A 220 -21.39 36.05 -20.46
C ALA A 220 -21.54 37.30 -21.36
N PRO A 221 -20.47 37.71 -22.07
CA PRO A 221 -20.52 38.87 -22.96
C PRO A 221 -21.62 38.71 -24.04
N PRO A 222 -22.30 39.81 -24.43
CA PRO A 222 -23.36 39.74 -25.43
C PRO A 222 -22.83 39.21 -26.77
N GLU A 223 -23.53 38.22 -27.35
CA GLU A 223 -23.13 37.58 -28.61
C GLU A 223 -22.93 38.57 -29.76
N LYS A 224 -23.73 39.65 -29.79
CA LYS A 224 -23.62 40.72 -30.79
C LYS A 224 -22.24 41.39 -30.78
N VAL A 225 -21.67 41.60 -29.59
CA VAL A 225 -20.35 42.22 -29.41
C VAL A 225 -19.25 41.22 -29.83
N LEU A 226 -19.37 39.97 -29.41
CA LEU A 226 -18.41 38.93 -29.78
C LEU A 226 -18.37 38.72 -31.30
N ARG A 227 -19.53 38.66 -31.97
CA ARG A 227 -19.63 38.57 -33.43
C ARG A 227 -19.01 39.78 -34.14
N TRP A 228 -19.24 40.98 -33.60
CA TRP A 228 -18.63 42.18 -34.15
C TRP A 228 -17.10 42.14 -34.07
N ILE A 229 -16.54 41.70 -32.93
CA ILE A 229 -15.08 41.52 -32.76
C ILE A 229 -14.56 40.45 -33.72
N GLU A 230 -15.23 39.30 -33.78
CA GLU A 230 -14.84 38.17 -34.62
C GLU A 230 -14.82 38.52 -36.11
N GLY A 231 -15.87 39.20 -36.60
CA GLY A 231 -15.98 39.67 -37.97
C GLY A 231 -14.98 40.79 -38.30
N LYS A 232 -14.79 41.76 -37.40
CA LYS A 232 -13.86 42.89 -37.62
C LYS A 232 -12.39 42.44 -37.67
N LEU A 233 -12.02 41.43 -36.89
CA LEU A 233 -10.65 40.92 -36.81
C LEU A 233 -10.38 39.73 -37.74
N ASN A 234 -11.41 39.19 -38.40
CA ASN A 234 -11.36 37.98 -39.24
C ASN A 234 -10.65 36.82 -38.51
N LEU A 235 -11.06 36.54 -37.27
CA LEU A 235 -10.36 35.59 -36.39
C LEU A 235 -10.42 34.15 -36.92
N LEU A 236 -11.57 33.75 -37.50
CA LEU A 236 -11.75 32.46 -38.16
C LEU A 236 -10.73 32.20 -39.28
N GLY A 237 -10.37 33.23 -40.05
CA GLY A 237 -9.40 33.11 -41.14
C GLY A 237 -7.93 33.24 -40.71
N ARG A 238 -7.68 33.88 -39.56
CA ARG A 238 -6.31 34.19 -39.09
C ARG A 238 -5.77 33.25 -38.02
N LEU A 239 -6.64 32.70 -37.16
CA LEU A 239 -6.22 31.90 -36.01
C LEU A 239 -6.58 30.42 -36.23
N PRO A 240 -5.58 29.52 -36.31
CA PRO A 240 -5.86 28.10 -36.47
C PRO A 240 -6.52 27.54 -35.21
N HIS A 241 -7.51 26.66 -35.37
CA HIS A 241 -8.26 26.01 -34.27
C HIS A 241 -9.05 26.97 -33.37
N TYR A 242 -9.38 28.16 -33.88
CA TYR A 242 -10.33 29.08 -33.26
C TYR A 242 -11.76 28.57 -33.44
N VAL A 243 -12.56 28.56 -32.36
CA VAL A 243 -13.97 28.13 -32.36
C VAL A 243 -14.87 29.37 -32.42
N SER A 244 -15.65 29.49 -33.50
CA SER A 244 -16.52 30.65 -33.74
C SER A 244 -17.74 30.70 -32.85
N VAL A 245 -18.24 31.91 -32.63
CA VAL A 245 -19.48 32.15 -31.88
C VAL A 245 -20.71 31.63 -32.64
N ASP A 246 -20.64 31.55 -33.97
CA ASP A 246 -21.74 31.10 -34.85
C ASP A 246 -21.82 29.58 -35.04
N GLN A 247 -20.81 28.80 -34.64
CA GLN A 247 -20.90 27.34 -34.54
C GLN A 247 -21.78 26.87 -33.36
N LYS A 248 -22.59 27.76 -32.77
CA LYS A 248 -23.65 27.39 -31.83
C LYS A 248 -24.81 26.71 -32.56
N THR A 249 -24.67 25.42 -32.85
CA THR A 249 -25.60 24.33 -32.51
C THR A 249 -25.31 23.07 -33.33
N SER A 250 -25.61 21.93 -32.70
CA SER A 250 -25.90 20.65 -33.37
C SER A 250 -24.68 19.89 -33.93
N GLY A 251 -24.01 19.10 -33.07
CA GLY A 251 -23.21 17.99 -33.60
C GLY A 251 -22.09 17.41 -32.73
N PHE A 252 -21.64 18.08 -31.66
CA PHE A 252 -20.51 17.56 -30.85
C PHE A 252 -20.92 16.92 -29.53
N THR A 253 -21.96 17.43 -28.85
CA THR A 253 -22.50 16.83 -27.61
C THR A 253 -23.08 15.44 -27.85
N GLY A 254 -23.58 15.17 -29.06
CA GLY A 254 -24.01 13.86 -29.50
C GLY A 254 -22.87 12.95 -29.98
N ASN A 255 -21.66 13.47 -30.27
CA ASN A 255 -20.57 12.73 -30.90
C ASN A 255 -19.33 12.54 -30.03
N LEU A 256 -19.09 13.32 -28.96
CA LEU A 256 -17.97 13.03 -28.04
C LEU A 256 -18.44 12.25 -26.79
N ALA A 257 -19.63 12.57 -26.27
CA ALA A 257 -20.28 11.71 -25.30
C ALA A 257 -20.69 10.38 -25.96
N SER A 258 -20.99 10.33 -27.27
CA SER A 258 -21.11 9.06 -27.99
C SER A 258 -19.77 8.52 -28.51
N SER A 259 -18.72 9.31 -28.74
CA SER A 259 -17.38 8.76 -29.05
C SER A 259 -16.69 8.17 -27.81
N LEU A 260 -17.08 8.58 -26.60
CA LEU A 260 -16.66 7.98 -25.33
C LEU A 260 -17.67 6.96 -24.80
N ARG A 261 -18.96 7.02 -25.20
CA ARG A 261 -20.03 6.10 -24.78
C ARG A 261 -20.51 5.13 -25.86
N LYS A 262 -19.94 5.14 -27.06
CA LYS A 262 -20.19 4.19 -28.15
C LYS A 262 -18.93 4.05 -29.05
N ASP A 263 -18.38 2.84 -29.02
CA ASP A 263 -17.77 2.20 -30.19
C ASP A 263 -16.42 2.71 -30.73
N ASP A 264 -15.47 3.18 -29.89
CA ASP A 264 -14.05 3.19 -30.30
C ASP A 264 -13.29 2.01 -29.64
N PRO A 265 -13.08 0.87 -30.34
CA PRO A 265 -12.45 -0.35 -29.79
C PRO A 265 -10.98 -0.17 -29.38
N ARG A 266 -10.46 1.06 -29.46
CA ARG A 266 -9.10 1.47 -29.11
C ARG A 266 -8.99 1.94 -27.66
N LEU A 267 -10.03 2.56 -27.10
CA LEU A 267 -10.06 3.04 -25.69
C LEU A 267 -10.12 1.87 -24.70
N LEU A 268 -10.79 0.78 -25.08
CA LEU A 268 -10.79 -0.50 -24.35
C LEU A 268 -9.40 -1.15 -24.28
N ARG A 269 -8.37 -0.65 -24.97
CA ARG A 269 -7.02 -1.22 -24.92
C ARG A 269 -6.11 -0.55 -23.90
N ILE A 270 -6.47 0.63 -23.37
CA ILE A 270 -5.62 1.43 -22.46
C ILE A 270 -5.51 0.83 -21.04
N PRO A 271 -6.58 0.30 -20.41
CA PRO A 271 -6.52 -0.08 -19.00
C PRO A 271 -5.45 -1.13 -18.63
N PRO A 272 -5.15 -2.18 -19.43
CA PRO A 272 -4.06 -3.10 -19.12
C PRO A 272 -2.68 -2.44 -19.11
N TYR A 273 -2.41 -1.49 -20.01
CA TYR A 273 -1.15 -0.74 -20.02
C TYR A 273 -1.09 0.27 -18.88
N LEU A 274 -2.22 0.88 -18.53
CA LEU A 274 -2.31 1.74 -17.35
C LEU A 274 -2.06 0.94 -16.07
N SER A 275 -2.64 -0.25 -15.94
CA SER A 275 -2.38 -1.18 -14.83
C SER A 275 -0.90 -1.55 -14.75
N LEU A 276 -0.28 -1.95 -15.87
CA LEU A 276 1.16 -2.22 -15.92
C LEU A 276 2.00 -1.00 -15.54
N LEU A 277 1.64 0.18 -16.05
CA LEU A 277 2.31 1.43 -15.71
C LEU A 277 2.22 1.72 -14.21
N CYS A 278 1.04 1.55 -13.61
CA CYS A 278 0.86 1.69 -12.17
C CYS A 278 1.74 0.70 -11.39
N MET A 279 1.81 -0.57 -11.78
CA MET A 279 2.69 -1.54 -11.11
C MET A 279 4.17 -1.14 -11.21
N LEU A 280 4.62 -0.72 -12.40
CA LEU A 280 6.00 -0.27 -12.61
C LEU A 280 6.31 1.00 -11.82
N VAL A 281 5.39 1.98 -11.79
CA VAL A 281 5.53 3.20 -11.00
C VAL A 281 5.56 2.88 -9.50
N GLY A 282 4.70 1.97 -9.03
CA GLY A 282 4.68 1.53 -7.63
C GLY A 282 6.00 0.90 -7.19
N ILE A 283 6.60 0.03 -8.03
CA ILE A 283 7.92 -0.57 -7.76
C ILE A 283 9.01 0.50 -7.81
N ALA A 284 9.02 1.31 -8.87
CA ALA A 284 10.01 2.37 -9.06
C ALA A 284 9.95 3.42 -7.95
N TRP A 285 8.81 3.57 -7.27
CA TRP A 285 8.61 4.49 -6.15
C TRP A 285 9.54 4.23 -4.96
N ILE A 286 10.04 3.00 -4.79
CA ILE A 286 10.98 2.65 -3.71
C ILE A 286 12.37 3.27 -3.98
N LEU A 287 12.78 3.38 -5.24
CA LEU A 287 14.11 3.85 -5.64
C LEU A 287 14.44 5.31 -5.27
N PRO A 288 13.51 6.29 -5.36
CA PRO A 288 13.80 7.66 -4.93
C PRO A 288 13.76 7.85 -3.40
N LEU A 289 13.15 6.95 -2.62
CA LEU A 289 13.00 7.14 -1.16
C LEU A 289 14.33 7.35 -0.41
N PRO A 290 15.43 6.64 -0.73
CA PRO A 290 16.73 6.85 -0.08
C PRO A 290 17.44 8.16 -0.45
N LEU A 291 16.93 8.92 -1.44
CA LEU A 291 17.51 10.20 -1.84
C LEU A 291 17.27 11.27 -0.78
N HIS A 292 18.11 12.30 -0.77
CA HIS A 292 18.13 13.28 0.30
C HIS A 292 16.86 14.16 0.33
N GLU A 293 16.24 14.36 -0.83
CA GLU A 293 15.06 15.19 -1.08
C GLU A 293 13.78 14.54 -0.57
N TYR A 294 13.73 13.21 -0.53
CA TYR A 294 12.56 12.41 -0.16
C TYR A 294 12.65 11.81 1.25
N SER A 295 13.76 12.04 1.94
CA SER A 295 13.94 11.59 3.33
C SER A 295 14.35 12.74 4.23
N ARG A 296 14.09 12.61 5.53
CA ARG A 296 14.30 13.67 6.53
C ARG A 296 15.25 13.18 7.61
N GLN A 297 16.08 14.09 8.12
CA GLN A 297 16.83 13.78 9.34
C GLN A 297 15.87 13.55 10.49
N THR A 298 16.21 12.60 11.35
CA THR A 298 15.48 12.35 12.59
C THR A 298 15.63 13.53 13.53
N TYR A 299 14.55 13.90 14.19
CA TYR A 299 14.51 14.94 15.22
C TYR A 299 13.62 14.46 16.36
N ILE A 300 13.71 15.10 17.51
CA ILE A 300 12.85 14.76 18.65
C ILE A 300 11.72 15.78 18.69
N SER A 301 10.49 15.28 18.58
CA SER A 301 9.29 16.12 18.60
C SER A 301 8.84 16.46 20.02
N GLU A 302 9.07 15.55 20.96
CA GLU A 302 8.71 15.69 22.36
C GLU A 302 9.76 16.47 23.14
N ASN A 303 9.44 17.71 23.48
CA ASN A 303 10.36 18.59 24.20
C ASN A 303 10.68 18.08 25.61
N ALA A 304 9.80 17.31 26.24
CA ALA A 304 10.00 16.79 27.59
C ALA A 304 11.11 15.72 27.68
N LEU A 305 11.45 15.06 26.56
CA LEU A 305 12.44 13.97 26.56
C LEU A 305 13.86 14.44 26.89
N LEU A 306 14.23 15.66 26.49
CA LEU A 306 15.53 16.29 26.79
C LEU A 306 16.71 15.31 26.74
N PRO A 307 16.92 14.59 25.61
CA PRO A 307 17.90 13.51 25.49
C PRO A 307 19.31 13.99 25.84
N GLY A 308 20.00 13.25 26.71
CA GLY A 308 21.40 13.48 27.02
C GLY A 308 21.73 14.83 27.68
N GLN A 309 20.73 15.56 28.20
CA GLN A 309 20.95 16.82 28.92
C GLN A 309 21.49 16.61 30.34
N VAL A 310 21.34 15.41 30.91
CA VAL A 310 21.76 15.09 32.26
C VAL A 310 23.02 14.26 32.24
N HIS A 311 24.01 14.62 33.07
CA HIS A 311 25.19 13.79 33.29
C HIS A 311 24.81 12.45 33.92
N THR A 312 25.31 11.37 33.34
CA THR A 312 25.19 10.02 33.87
C THR A 312 26.39 9.68 34.73
N TYR A 313 26.15 8.98 35.84
CA TYR A 313 27.16 8.70 36.86
C TYR A 313 27.37 7.20 37.07
N PHE A 314 26.68 6.35 36.30
CA PHE A 314 26.93 4.92 36.32
C PHE A 314 28.35 4.61 35.83
N GLY A 315 29.22 4.13 36.73
CA GLY A 315 30.61 3.85 36.43
C GLY A 315 31.48 3.72 37.69
N GLY A 316 32.79 3.60 37.51
CA GLY A 316 33.74 3.52 38.62
C GLY A 316 33.53 2.29 39.49
N SER A 317 33.11 2.49 40.75
CA SER A 317 32.90 1.39 41.71
C SER A 317 31.78 0.42 41.29
N GLU A 318 30.82 0.86 40.47
CA GLU A 318 29.76 -0.01 39.95
C GLU A 318 30.28 -1.09 39.01
N GLN A 319 31.46 -0.90 38.40
CA GLN A 319 32.09 -1.93 37.58
C GLN A 319 32.48 -3.16 38.41
N ASN A 320 32.90 -2.96 39.67
CA ASN A 320 33.23 -4.07 40.57
C ASN A 320 31.97 -4.83 41.00
N VAL A 321 30.89 -4.11 41.24
CA VAL A 321 29.58 -4.70 41.58
C VAL A 321 29.04 -5.51 40.41
N PHE A 322 29.12 -4.96 39.19
CA PHE A 322 28.78 -5.66 37.96
C PHE A 322 29.56 -6.96 37.78
N ARG A 323 30.89 -6.91 37.93
CA ARG A 323 31.73 -8.12 37.84
C ARG A 323 31.36 -9.15 38.90
N ALA A 324 31.07 -8.72 40.14
CA ALA A 324 30.64 -9.62 41.21
C ALA A 324 29.33 -10.33 40.85
N TYR A 325 28.30 -9.61 40.39
CA TYR A 325 27.05 -10.22 39.95
C TYR A 325 27.22 -11.13 38.74
N ARG A 326 28.11 -10.78 37.81
CA ARG A 326 28.44 -11.65 36.68
C ARG A 326 29.04 -12.97 37.16
N TYR A 327 30.03 -12.93 38.05
CA TYR A 327 30.62 -14.15 38.62
C TYR A 327 29.60 -14.97 39.39
N GLU A 328 28.75 -14.32 40.18
CA GLU A 328 27.71 -14.99 40.97
C GLU A 328 26.67 -15.68 40.07
N LEU A 329 26.23 -15.02 39.00
CA LEU A 329 25.32 -15.61 38.01
C LEU A 329 26.00 -16.72 37.20
N ALA A 330 27.28 -16.57 36.85
CA ALA A 330 28.04 -17.60 36.13
C ALA A 330 28.03 -18.94 36.88
N THR A 331 28.07 -18.93 38.23
CA THR A 331 27.99 -20.17 39.03
C THR A 331 26.72 -21.00 38.78
N VAL A 332 25.62 -20.35 38.42
CA VAL A 332 24.33 -21.02 38.16
C VAL A 332 24.12 -21.24 36.65
N LEU A 333 24.63 -20.34 35.81
CA LEU A 333 24.51 -20.41 34.35
C LEU A 333 25.46 -21.44 33.72
N GLU A 334 26.66 -21.65 34.26
CA GLU A 334 27.62 -22.67 33.78
C GLU A 334 27.08 -24.10 33.93
N GLY A 335 26.24 -24.34 34.94
CA GLY A 335 25.51 -25.61 35.10
C GLY A 335 24.54 -25.87 33.93
N GLY A 336 24.02 -24.80 33.31
CA GLY A 336 23.13 -24.82 32.14
C GLY A 336 23.85 -25.13 30.82
N VAL A 337 25.12 -24.74 30.68
CA VAL A 337 25.94 -25.02 29.48
C VAL A 337 26.38 -26.48 29.44
N LYS A 338 26.75 -27.06 30.59
CA LYS A 338 27.02 -28.51 30.72
C LYS A 338 25.76 -29.35 30.53
N ALA A 339 24.63 -28.80 30.94
CA ALA A 339 23.31 -29.37 30.72
C ALA A 339 22.93 -29.37 29.22
N ALA A 340 23.04 -28.23 28.54
CA ALA A 340 22.64 -28.08 27.13
C ALA A 340 23.53 -28.86 26.12
N GLY A 341 24.77 -29.22 26.51
CA GLY A 341 25.68 -30.01 25.67
C GLY A 341 25.38 -31.53 25.62
N ASN A 342 24.52 -32.04 26.51
CA ASN A 342 24.06 -33.43 26.49
C ASN A 342 22.59 -33.46 26.06
N GLU A 343 22.31 -33.94 24.84
CA GLU A 343 20.98 -33.97 24.21
C GLU A 343 19.93 -34.87 24.91
N THR A 344 20.23 -35.40 26.10
CA THR A 344 19.38 -36.34 26.84
C THR A 344 19.17 -35.95 28.30
N LEU A 345 18.99 -34.66 28.59
CA LEU A 345 18.56 -34.26 29.94
C LEU A 345 17.10 -34.63 30.19
N ASP A 346 16.85 -35.12 31.40
CA ASP A 346 15.49 -35.29 31.89
C ASP A 346 14.83 -33.91 32.07
N LYS A 347 13.55 -33.77 31.69
CA LYS A 347 12.77 -32.53 31.85
C LYS A 347 12.75 -32.06 33.31
N ALA A 348 12.91 -32.98 34.26
CA ALA A 348 13.05 -32.67 35.68
C ALA A 348 14.33 -31.89 36.00
N GLU A 349 15.47 -32.24 35.40
CA GLU A 349 16.75 -31.57 35.64
C GLU A 349 16.76 -30.16 35.05
N GLN A 350 16.17 -29.98 33.86
CA GLN A 350 15.99 -28.66 33.25
C GLN A 350 15.14 -27.74 34.12
N ARG A 351 13.98 -28.22 34.61
CA ARG A 351 13.13 -27.47 35.54
C ARG A 351 13.83 -27.13 36.85
N ALA A 352 14.62 -28.05 37.38
CA ALA A 352 15.41 -27.80 38.59
C ALA A 352 16.51 -26.77 38.36
N TRP A 353 17.11 -26.72 37.16
CA TRP A 353 18.06 -25.67 36.78
C TRP A 353 17.37 -24.31 36.60
N GLU A 354 16.24 -24.25 35.91
CA GLU A 354 15.44 -23.03 35.75
C GLU A 354 15.00 -22.46 37.11
N ALA A 355 14.50 -23.30 38.01
CA ALA A 355 14.10 -22.89 39.36
C ALA A 355 15.29 -22.37 40.20
N ARG A 356 16.47 -22.99 40.09
CA ARG A 356 17.69 -22.49 40.76
C ARG A 356 18.14 -21.14 40.20
N THR A 357 18.04 -20.97 38.89
CA THR A 357 18.40 -19.73 38.19
C THR A 357 17.45 -18.60 38.57
N SER A 358 16.14 -18.85 38.54
CA SER A 358 15.13 -17.87 38.92
C SER A 358 15.23 -17.48 40.41
N GLU A 359 15.52 -18.45 41.29
CA GLU A 359 15.75 -18.19 42.71
C GLU A 359 16.98 -17.34 42.93
N LYS A 360 18.08 -17.61 42.22
CA LYS A 360 19.31 -16.83 42.33
C LYS A 360 19.11 -15.39 41.87
N ILE A 361 18.47 -15.17 40.72
CA ILE A 361 18.15 -13.82 40.24
C ILE A 361 17.23 -13.10 41.24
N GLY A 362 16.24 -13.82 41.78
CA GLY A 362 15.35 -13.27 42.80
C GLY A 362 16.08 -12.88 44.08
N GLU A 363 17.04 -13.70 44.53
CA GLU A 363 17.92 -13.41 45.66
C GLU A 363 18.74 -12.13 45.42
N LEU A 364 19.31 -11.97 44.22
CA LEU A 364 20.09 -10.79 43.86
C LEU A 364 19.27 -9.50 43.91
N PHE A 365 18.04 -9.50 43.41
CA PHE A 365 17.14 -8.35 43.52
C PHE A 365 16.74 -8.06 44.97
N ARG A 366 16.48 -9.10 45.79
CA ARG A 366 16.20 -8.94 47.22
C ARG A 366 17.42 -8.43 47.99
N ASN A 367 18.64 -8.84 47.63
CA ASN A 367 19.88 -8.34 48.22
C ASN A 367 20.16 -6.88 47.82
N ALA A 368 19.74 -6.46 46.61
CA ALA A 368 19.65 -5.04 46.25
C ALA A 368 18.53 -4.30 47.02
N GLY A 369 17.67 -5.05 47.72
CA GLY A 369 16.55 -4.60 48.55
C GLY A 369 15.35 -4.12 47.74
N LEU A 370 15.10 -4.72 46.59
CA LEU A 370 13.91 -4.48 45.77
C LEU A 370 12.82 -5.50 46.10
N LYS A 371 11.56 -5.08 45.98
CA LYS A 371 10.43 -6.02 46.04
C LYS A 371 10.48 -6.88 44.78
N THR A 372 10.53 -8.19 44.97
CA THR A 372 10.78 -9.16 43.89
C THR A 372 9.65 -10.17 43.84
N ALA A 373 9.24 -10.54 42.65
CA ALA A 373 8.24 -11.55 42.37
C ALA A 373 8.70 -12.45 41.23
N LYS A 374 8.03 -13.60 41.12
CA LYS A 374 8.22 -14.56 40.04
C LYS A 374 6.88 -14.84 39.38
N GLN A 375 6.91 -15.26 38.14
CA GLN A 375 5.72 -15.63 37.39
C GLN A 375 6.03 -16.87 36.55
N ARG A 376 5.28 -17.95 36.79
CA ARG A 376 5.36 -19.15 35.96
C ARG A 376 4.46 -19.05 34.74
N TYR A 377 4.92 -19.58 33.62
CA TYR A 377 4.12 -19.72 32.40
C TYR A 377 4.39 -21.04 31.68
N SER A 378 3.40 -21.50 30.92
CA SER A 378 3.46 -22.68 30.06
C SER A 378 2.59 -22.45 28.83
N TYR A 379 3.20 -22.11 27.71
CA TYR A 379 2.52 -22.01 26.42
C TYR A 379 2.66 -23.29 25.64
N THR A 380 1.63 -23.65 24.88
CA THR A 380 1.69 -24.77 23.95
C THR A 380 1.48 -24.28 22.54
N SER A 381 2.44 -24.55 21.65
CA SER A 381 2.31 -24.24 20.23
C SER A 381 2.95 -25.35 19.40
N SER A 382 2.23 -25.79 18.37
CA SER A 382 2.64 -26.89 17.47
C SER A 382 3.13 -28.14 18.20
N GLY A 383 2.52 -28.49 19.33
CA GLY A 383 2.89 -29.67 20.13
C GLY A 383 4.18 -29.53 20.94
N GLN A 384 4.81 -28.34 20.97
CA GLN A 384 5.87 -27.99 21.91
C GLN A 384 5.32 -27.18 23.07
N SER A 385 5.87 -27.42 24.25
CA SER A 385 5.62 -26.59 25.44
C SER A 385 6.76 -25.61 25.62
N TYR A 386 6.44 -24.33 25.71
CA TYR A 386 7.33 -23.24 26.05
C TYR A 386 7.04 -22.87 27.50
N ASP A 387 7.79 -23.51 28.40
CA ASP A 387 7.66 -23.33 29.84
C ASP A 387 8.78 -22.42 30.34
N GLY A 388 8.50 -21.63 31.37
CA GLY A 388 9.52 -20.80 32.00
C GLY A 388 9.02 -20.08 33.25
N GLU A 389 9.95 -19.42 33.93
CA GLU A 389 9.66 -18.61 35.12
C GLU A 389 10.33 -17.24 34.96
N ASN A 390 9.51 -16.20 34.75
CA ASN A 390 9.97 -14.82 34.72
C ASN A 390 10.29 -14.35 36.13
N VAL A 391 11.35 -13.57 36.29
CA VAL A 391 11.71 -12.93 37.57
C VAL A 391 11.70 -11.43 37.36
N TYR A 392 11.02 -10.72 38.25
CA TYR A 392 10.94 -9.27 38.12
C TYR A 392 10.94 -8.57 39.48
N ALA A 393 11.43 -7.34 39.48
CA ALA A 393 11.50 -6.50 40.66
C ALA A 393 10.97 -5.10 40.37
N VAL A 394 10.33 -4.49 41.35
CA VAL A 394 9.75 -3.15 41.22
C VAL A 394 10.46 -2.17 42.15
N LEU A 395 10.96 -1.09 41.57
CA LEU A 395 11.42 0.10 42.27
C LEU A 395 10.29 1.14 42.24
N HIS A 396 9.68 1.41 43.39
CA HIS A 396 8.72 2.50 43.49
C HIS A 396 9.42 3.86 43.46
N ALA A 397 8.92 4.78 42.66
CA ALA A 397 9.48 6.11 42.49
C ALA A 397 9.43 6.92 43.80
N PRO A 398 10.55 7.47 44.28
CA PRO A 398 10.56 8.31 45.48
C PRO A 398 9.82 9.65 45.31
N ARG A 399 9.65 10.14 44.07
CA ARG A 399 8.97 11.41 43.75
C ARG A 399 7.66 11.23 42.99
N GLY A 400 7.25 9.98 42.75
CA GLY A 400 6.06 9.62 42.00
C GLY A 400 4.95 9.11 42.91
N ASP A 401 3.74 9.09 42.39
CA ASP A 401 2.57 8.47 43.02
C ASP A 401 2.40 6.99 42.62
N GLY A 402 3.31 6.45 41.81
CA GLY A 402 3.29 5.06 41.32
C GLY A 402 2.26 4.81 40.22
N THR A 403 1.72 5.85 39.60
CA THR A 403 0.71 5.74 38.52
C THR A 403 1.28 5.41 37.15
N GLU A 404 2.60 5.53 36.98
CA GLU A 404 3.32 5.28 35.73
C GLU A 404 4.59 4.47 35.99
N ALA A 405 4.95 3.63 35.03
CA ALA A 405 6.15 2.79 35.13
C ALA A 405 6.95 2.69 33.82
N ILE A 406 8.26 2.51 33.96
CA ILE A 406 9.21 2.20 32.88
C ILE A 406 9.68 0.76 33.07
N VAL A 407 9.78 0.00 31.99
CA VAL A 407 10.26 -1.39 32.05
C VAL A 407 11.67 -1.50 31.48
N LEU A 408 12.56 -2.15 32.23
CA LEU A 408 13.86 -2.58 31.75
C LEU A 408 13.88 -4.10 31.67
N VAL A 409 14.14 -4.63 30.49
CA VAL A 409 14.07 -6.08 30.22
C VAL A 409 15.46 -6.61 29.86
N ALA A 410 15.89 -7.71 30.47
CA ALA A 410 17.06 -8.44 30.02
C ALA A 410 16.72 -9.94 29.94
N PRO A 411 16.57 -10.50 28.73
CA PRO A 411 16.34 -11.93 28.60
C PRO A 411 17.64 -12.70 28.87
N LEU A 412 17.54 -13.88 29.49
CA LEU A 412 18.68 -14.78 29.72
C LEU A 412 19.26 -15.33 28.41
N ARG A 413 18.40 -15.53 27.41
CA ARG A 413 18.77 -15.87 26.03
C ARG A 413 18.22 -14.83 25.07
N ASN A 414 19.07 -14.30 24.21
CA ASN A 414 18.66 -13.34 23.19
C ASN A 414 17.82 -14.02 22.08
N ILE A 415 17.43 -13.25 21.06
CA ILE A 415 16.57 -13.75 19.97
C ILE A 415 17.23 -14.85 19.14
N ASP A 416 18.57 -14.88 19.09
CA ASP A 416 19.37 -15.91 18.42
C ASP A 416 19.62 -17.14 19.31
N GLY A 417 19.07 -17.17 20.53
CA GLY A 417 19.25 -18.25 21.50
C GLY A 417 20.57 -18.23 22.26
N VAL A 418 21.40 -17.21 22.06
CA VAL A 418 22.70 -17.01 22.70
C VAL A 418 22.51 -16.50 24.13
N PRO A 419 23.27 -16.99 25.13
CA PRO A 419 23.21 -16.48 26.49
C PRO A 419 23.58 -15.00 26.58
N ASN A 420 22.75 -14.21 27.25
CA ASN A 420 22.99 -12.78 27.48
C ASN A 420 23.92 -12.55 28.68
N VAL A 421 25.19 -12.90 28.51
CA VAL A 421 26.18 -13.01 29.60
C VAL A 421 26.34 -11.71 30.38
N ASN A 422 26.43 -10.57 29.70
CA ASN A 422 26.66 -9.27 30.33
C ASN A 422 25.35 -8.48 30.55
N GLY A 423 24.27 -8.74 29.80
CA GLY A 423 23.04 -7.94 29.88
C GLY A 423 22.25 -8.14 31.18
N VAL A 424 22.10 -9.38 31.65
CA VAL A 424 21.38 -9.66 32.92
C VAL A 424 22.13 -9.12 34.14
N PRO A 425 23.46 -9.34 34.30
CA PRO A 425 24.21 -8.69 35.36
C PRO A 425 24.13 -7.15 35.29
N LEU A 426 24.13 -6.57 34.09
CA LEU A 426 24.03 -5.12 33.91
C LEU A 426 22.69 -4.59 34.42
N LEU A 427 21.59 -5.28 34.11
CA LEU A 427 20.26 -4.94 34.62
C LEU A 427 20.21 -4.98 36.15
N ILE A 428 20.79 -6.02 36.77
CA ILE A 428 20.80 -6.17 38.24
C ILE A 428 21.68 -5.08 38.88
N SER A 429 22.84 -4.76 38.30
CA SER A 429 23.68 -3.64 38.74
C SER A 429 22.96 -2.30 38.64
N LEU A 430 22.28 -2.04 37.52
CA LEU A 430 21.47 -0.84 37.32
C LEU A 430 20.34 -0.75 38.34
N SER A 431 19.69 -1.86 38.68
CA SER A 431 18.59 -1.88 39.66
C SER A 431 19.05 -1.45 41.06
N ARG A 432 20.20 -1.98 41.51
CA ARG A 432 20.87 -1.54 42.74
C ARG A 432 21.29 -0.07 42.67
N TYR A 433 21.85 0.36 41.54
CA TYR A 433 22.28 1.73 41.35
C TYR A 433 21.10 2.71 41.39
N PHE A 434 20.04 2.48 40.61
CA PHE A 434 18.84 3.33 40.55
C PHE A 434 18.14 3.49 41.89
N LYS A 435 18.07 2.43 42.70
CA LYS A 435 17.48 2.48 44.04
C LYS A 435 18.14 3.53 44.96
N ARG A 436 19.44 3.80 44.80
CA ARG A 436 20.15 4.80 45.62
C ARG A 436 19.82 6.24 45.24
N TRP A 437 19.19 6.46 44.09
CA TRP A 437 18.85 7.79 43.60
C TRP A 437 17.39 8.13 43.91
N SER A 438 17.17 9.37 44.36
CA SER A 438 15.84 9.89 44.72
C SER A 438 15.15 10.67 43.61
N LEU A 439 15.64 10.59 42.36
CA LEU A 439 15.17 11.43 41.25
C LEU A 439 13.97 10.88 40.47
N TRP A 440 13.67 9.59 40.63
CA TRP A 440 12.66 8.91 39.84
C TRP A 440 11.25 9.37 40.22
N SER A 441 10.49 9.78 39.22
CA SER A 441 9.07 10.14 39.28
C SER A 441 8.16 9.04 38.73
N LYS A 442 8.71 8.06 38.02
CA LYS A 442 8.01 6.85 37.55
C LYS A 442 8.59 5.61 38.20
N ASP A 443 7.74 4.64 38.49
CA ASP A 443 8.19 3.34 38.96
C ASP A 443 9.07 2.68 37.88
N ILE A 444 10.05 1.87 38.30
CA ILE A 444 10.92 1.15 37.37
C ILE A 444 10.78 -0.34 37.63
N ILE A 445 10.38 -1.08 36.61
CA ILE A 445 10.25 -2.53 36.65
C ILE A 445 11.49 -3.13 35.98
N PHE A 446 12.22 -3.96 36.70
CA PHE A 446 13.33 -4.75 36.17
C PHE A 446 12.82 -6.16 35.91
N LEU A 447 12.82 -6.59 34.65
CA LEU A 447 12.29 -7.87 34.21
C LEU A 447 13.40 -8.73 33.61
N VAL A 448 13.56 -9.94 34.12
CA VAL A 448 14.44 -10.97 33.57
C VAL A 448 13.59 -12.14 33.10
N THR A 449 13.65 -12.43 31.81
CA THR A 449 12.89 -13.50 31.17
C THR A 449 13.81 -14.66 30.76
N PRO A 450 13.34 -15.93 30.78
CA PRO A 450 14.14 -17.06 30.32
C PRO A 450 14.55 -16.96 28.84
N ASP A 451 13.65 -16.44 28.01
CA ASP A 451 13.82 -16.27 26.58
C ASP A 451 13.41 -14.86 26.13
N SER A 452 13.64 -14.56 24.84
CA SER A 452 13.28 -13.27 24.22
C SER A 452 11.87 -13.26 23.62
N THR A 453 11.13 -14.36 23.74
CA THR A 453 9.94 -14.64 22.91
C THR A 453 8.66 -14.87 23.72
N ALA A 454 8.58 -15.96 24.50
CA ALA A 454 7.39 -16.37 25.22
C ALA A 454 7.31 -15.73 26.61
N GLY A 455 8.43 -15.59 27.31
CA GLY A 455 8.52 -14.99 28.63
C GLY A 455 8.05 -13.53 28.67
N PRO A 456 8.55 -12.64 27.80
CA PRO A 456 8.07 -11.27 27.72
C PRO A 456 6.57 -11.18 27.42
N GLN A 457 6.05 -12.06 26.55
CA GLN A 457 4.62 -12.13 26.23
C GLN A 457 3.78 -12.56 27.45
N ALA A 458 4.18 -13.62 28.16
CA ALA A 458 3.49 -14.08 29.36
C ALA A 458 3.41 -12.98 30.44
N TRP A 459 4.49 -12.23 30.59
CA TRP A 459 4.55 -11.17 31.58
C TRP A 459 3.62 -10.01 31.22
N ILE A 460 3.64 -9.55 29.97
CA ILE A 460 2.80 -8.41 29.55
C ILE A 460 1.31 -8.77 29.50
N ASP A 461 0.96 -9.99 29.08
CA ASP A 461 -0.42 -10.48 29.09
C ASP A 461 -0.98 -10.56 30.52
N ALA A 462 -0.14 -10.96 31.49
CA ALA A 462 -0.53 -10.96 32.89
C ALA A 462 -0.57 -9.56 33.51
N TYR A 463 0.28 -8.65 33.05
CA TYR A 463 0.22 -7.25 33.45
C TYR A 463 -1.14 -6.64 33.12
N HIS A 464 -1.63 -6.87 31.90
CA HIS A 464 -2.92 -6.38 31.39
C HIS A 464 -4.12 -7.30 31.66
N SER A 465 -3.93 -8.41 32.38
CA SER A 465 -5.00 -9.38 32.70
C SER A 465 -5.72 -9.96 31.47
N THR A 466 -4.99 -10.17 30.37
CA THR A 466 -5.48 -10.75 29.10
C THR A 466 -5.07 -12.22 28.91
N HIS A 467 -4.25 -12.75 29.81
CA HIS A 467 -3.76 -14.13 29.78
C HIS A 467 -4.83 -15.17 30.20
N ASP A 468 -4.54 -16.43 29.88
CA ASP A 468 -5.27 -17.60 30.38
C ASP A 468 -4.68 -18.03 31.75
N PRO A 469 -5.41 -17.91 32.88
CA PRO A 469 -4.91 -18.22 34.22
C PRO A 469 -4.48 -19.68 34.42
N TYR A 470 -4.92 -20.60 33.55
CA TYR A 470 -4.49 -22.00 33.62
C TYR A 470 -3.10 -22.22 33.03
N LYS A 471 -2.62 -21.30 32.18
CA LYS A 471 -1.34 -21.41 31.46
C LYS A 471 -0.30 -20.43 31.97
N VAL A 472 -0.73 -19.26 32.41
CA VAL A 472 0.14 -18.17 32.85
C VAL A 472 -0.32 -17.74 34.24
N GLU A 473 0.61 -17.57 35.16
CA GLU A 473 0.32 -17.10 36.52
C GLU A 473 0.05 -15.59 36.54
N ASP A 474 -0.86 -15.17 37.42
CA ASP A 474 -1.11 -13.76 37.73
C ASP A 474 0.13 -13.08 38.34
N LEU A 475 0.30 -11.79 38.07
CA LEU A 475 1.39 -11.01 38.66
C LEU A 475 1.06 -10.60 40.10
N SER A 476 1.89 -11.04 41.05
CA SER A 476 1.75 -10.68 42.47
C SER A 476 2.15 -9.24 42.78
N LEU A 477 3.04 -8.66 41.96
CA LEU A 477 3.44 -7.26 41.99
C LEU A 477 3.02 -6.59 40.69
N LYS A 478 2.25 -5.50 40.77
CA LYS A 478 1.92 -4.61 39.65
C LYS A 478 2.31 -3.18 40.01
N SER A 479 2.52 -2.36 38.99
CA SER A 479 2.76 -0.93 39.11
C SER A 479 1.75 -0.18 38.23
N GLY A 480 1.99 1.09 37.97
CA GLY A 480 1.17 1.97 37.15
C GLY A 480 1.17 1.64 35.65
N ALA A 481 0.63 2.54 34.85
CA ALA A 481 0.60 2.40 33.40
C ALA A 481 2.02 2.35 32.82
N LEU A 482 2.29 1.38 31.95
CA LEU A 482 3.59 1.22 31.30
C LEU A 482 3.76 2.29 30.23
N GLN A 483 4.78 3.13 30.39
CA GLN A 483 5.07 4.22 29.46
C GLN A 483 5.96 3.75 28.30
N ALA A 484 7.07 3.07 28.61
CA ALA A 484 7.99 2.54 27.63
C ALA A 484 8.80 1.37 28.19
N ALA A 485 9.36 0.55 27.29
CA ALA A 485 10.25 -0.54 27.63
C ALA A 485 11.61 -0.46 26.91
N VAL A 486 12.70 -0.69 27.62
CA VAL A 486 14.04 -0.75 27.05
C VAL A 486 14.66 -2.10 27.36
N CYS A 487 15.00 -2.84 26.30
CA CYS A 487 15.56 -4.17 26.43
C CYS A 487 17.09 -4.13 26.24
N ILE A 488 17.81 -4.89 27.08
CA ILE A 488 19.27 -4.92 27.15
C ILE A 488 19.76 -6.27 26.64
N ASP A 489 20.53 -6.26 25.55
CA ASP A 489 21.20 -7.43 25.00
C ASP A 489 22.71 -7.18 24.89
N TYR A 490 23.49 -7.95 25.66
CA TYR A 490 24.95 -7.91 25.67
C TYR A 490 25.47 -9.35 25.79
N PRO A 491 25.58 -10.08 24.66
CA PRO A 491 25.73 -11.53 24.65
C PRO A 491 27.18 -12.04 24.80
N PHE A 492 28.15 -11.17 25.04
CA PHE A 492 29.58 -11.54 25.13
C PHE A 492 30.30 -10.76 26.23
N GLU A 493 31.49 -11.25 26.63
CA GLU A 493 32.28 -10.67 27.73
C GLU A 493 33.30 -9.61 27.31
N HIS A 494 33.61 -9.50 26.03
CA HIS A 494 34.53 -8.49 25.50
C HIS A 494 33.84 -7.14 25.30
N ARG A 495 34.64 -6.10 25.06
CA ARG A 495 34.16 -4.76 24.75
C ARG A 495 33.48 -4.69 23.39
N PHE A 496 32.62 -3.70 23.20
CA PHE A 496 31.87 -3.50 21.95
C PHE A 496 32.23 -2.20 21.24
N GLU A 497 31.84 -2.10 19.97
CA GLU A 497 32.04 -0.89 19.16
C GLU A 497 30.73 -0.15 18.93
N THR A 498 29.67 -0.88 18.56
CA THR A 498 28.40 -0.30 18.12
C THR A 498 27.20 -0.87 18.87
N LEU A 499 26.19 -0.03 19.06
CA LEU A 499 24.86 -0.45 19.54
C LEU A 499 23.94 -0.66 18.34
N HIS A 500 23.53 -1.91 18.13
CA HIS A 500 22.45 -2.23 17.21
C HIS A 500 21.12 -2.00 17.92
N ILE A 501 20.23 -1.24 17.28
CA ILE A 501 18.90 -0.92 17.83
C ILE A 501 17.87 -1.71 17.03
N ALA A 502 17.27 -2.71 17.67
CA ALA A 502 16.12 -3.42 17.13
C ALA A 502 14.82 -2.73 17.56
N TYR A 503 13.97 -2.45 16.59
CA TYR A 503 12.73 -1.69 16.75
C TYR A 503 11.55 -2.29 15.97
N ASP A 504 11.73 -3.35 15.20
CA ASP A 504 10.65 -3.92 14.40
C ASP A 504 9.73 -4.78 15.28
N GLY A 505 8.46 -4.39 15.33
CA GLY A 505 7.42 -5.08 16.06
C GLY A 505 6.66 -6.13 15.26
N ILE A 506 5.78 -6.85 15.97
CA ILE A 506 4.86 -7.82 15.39
C ILE A 506 3.90 -7.11 14.42
N ASN A 507 3.54 -7.77 13.32
CA ASN A 507 2.65 -7.23 12.27
C ASN A 507 3.13 -5.94 11.59
N GLY A 508 4.41 -5.58 11.71
CA GLY A 508 4.95 -4.33 11.18
C GLY A 508 4.69 -3.11 12.06
N ALA A 509 4.33 -3.32 13.33
CA ALA A 509 4.27 -2.27 14.33
C ALA A 509 5.66 -1.65 14.56
N LEU A 510 5.69 -0.36 14.85
CA LEU A 510 6.91 0.40 15.10
C LEU A 510 6.73 1.23 16.37
N PRO A 511 7.80 1.43 17.17
CA PRO A 511 7.73 2.31 18.31
C PRO A 511 7.65 3.74 17.83
N ASN A 512 7.14 4.61 18.69
CA ASN A 512 7.23 6.05 18.50
C ASN A 512 8.68 6.46 18.16
N LEU A 513 8.84 7.19 17.05
CA LEU A 513 10.15 7.56 16.53
C LEU A 513 10.99 8.37 17.53
N ASP A 514 10.38 9.08 18.48
CA ASP A 514 11.12 9.84 19.49
C ASP A 514 11.83 8.95 20.51
N LEU A 515 11.29 7.78 20.86
CA LEU A 515 11.99 6.80 21.71
C LEU A 515 13.27 6.32 21.00
N PHE A 516 13.13 5.96 19.72
CA PHE A 516 14.25 5.53 18.89
C PHE A 516 15.30 6.65 18.74
N ASN A 517 14.86 7.87 18.42
CA ASN A 517 15.74 9.02 18.26
C ASN A 517 16.43 9.42 19.55
N THR A 518 15.77 9.26 20.69
CA THR A 518 16.36 9.47 22.03
C THR A 518 17.51 8.51 22.27
N ALA A 519 17.32 7.21 21.98
CA ALA A 519 18.38 6.23 22.09
C ALA A 519 19.56 6.53 21.15
N VAL A 520 19.28 6.92 19.90
CA VAL A 520 20.33 7.30 18.94
C VAL A 520 21.09 8.56 19.39
N SER A 521 20.37 9.59 19.82
CA SER A 521 20.95 10.87 20.28
C SER A 521 21.83 10.69 21.51
N ILE A 522 21.40 9.88 22.47
CA ILE A 522 22.19 9.57 23.68
C ILE A 522 23.42 8.73 23.32
N ALA A 523 23.25 7.64 22.57
CA ALA A 523 24.34 6.74 22.22
C ALA A 523 25.41 7.47 21.39
N SER A 524 25.01 8.09 20.28
CA SER A 524 25.96 8.73 19.36
C SER A 524 26.41 10.12 19.81
N GLY A 525 25.51 10.93 20.36
CA GLY A 525 25.79 12.31 20.74
C GLY A 525 26.47 12.43 22.09
N GLN A 526 25.91 11.82 23.14
CA GLN A 526 26.43 11.97 24.51
C GLN A 526 27.55 10.97 24.83
N MET A 527 27.40 9.72 24.40
CA MET A 527 28.34 8.63 24.75
C MET A 527 29.41 8.38 23.67
N GLY A 528 29.25 8.92 22.45
CA GLY A 528 30.17 8.70 21.34
C GLY A 528 30.18 7.25 20.82
N ILE A 529 29.08 6.54 20.97
CA ILE A 529 28.89 5.14 20.56
C ILE A 529 28.20 5.10 19.19
N GLY A 530 28.77 4.37 18.24
CA GLY A 530 28.15 4.18 16.92
C GLY A 530 26.83 3.42 17.03
N THR A 531 25.85 3.77 16.20
CA THR A 531 24.54 3.10 16.18
C THR A 531 24.30 2.43 14.84
N SER A 532 23.68 1.25 14.85
CA SER A 532 23.29 0.54 13.63
C SER A 532 21.84 0.06 13.72
N ILE A 533 21.19 -0.07 12.56
CA ILE A 533 19.86 -0.66 12.42
C ILE A 533 19.87 -1.75 11.36
N GLN A 534 18.86 -2.64 11.33
CA GLN A 534 18.70 -3.65 10.28
C GLN A 534 19.97 -4.44 9.95
N PHE A 535 20.76 -4.75 10.99
CA PHE A 535 22.06 -5.43 10.91
C PHE A 535 23.07 -4.75 9.96
N GLN A 536 23.02 -3.42 9.79
CA GLN A 536 23.94 -2.66 8.94
C GLN A 536 25.41 -2.98 9.19
N HIS A 537 25.78 -3.24 10.45
CA HIS A 537 27.13 -3.61 10.87
C HIS A 537 27.63 -4.92 10.25
N THR A 538 26.75 -5.79 9.73
CA THR A 538 27.13 -7.10 9.14
C THR A 538 27.51 -7.03 7.66
N TYR A 539 27.09 -5.99 6.94
CA TYR A 539 27.29 -5.89 5.48
C TYR A 539 27.84 -4.54 5.00
N SER A 540 28.02 -3.57 5.91
CA SER A 540 28.60 -2.27 5.59
C SER A 540 29.38 -1.72 6.78
N ASN A 541 30.34 -0.85 6.48
CA ASN A 541 31.10 -0.12 7.48
C ASN A 541 30.43 1.22 7.79
N HIS A 542 30.66 1.74 8.99
CA HIS A 542 30.04 2.98 9.48
C HIS A 542 30.20 4.18 8.53
N GLU A 543 31.35 4.30 7.84
CA GLU A 543 31.62 5.36 6.86
C GLU A 543 30.69 5.32 5.63
N GLN A 544 30.22 4.12 5.26
CA GLN A 544 29.41 3.90 4.06
C GLN A 544 27.90 3.96 4.33
N TYR A 545 27.47 4.12 5.59
CA TYR A 545 26.04 4.18 5.96
C TYR A 545 25.29 5.33 5.27
N ASN A 546 26.00 6.41 4.91
CA ASN A 546 25.43 7.56 4.19
C ASN A 546 25.26 7.29 2.67
N SER A 547 25.84 6.22 2.14
CA SER A 547 25.79 5.92 0.71
C SER A 547 24.40 5.44 0.28
N TYR A 548 23.96 5.87 -0.91
CA TYR A 548 22.68 5.44 -1.50
C TYR A 548 22.46 3.92 -1.53
N PRO A 549 23.42 3.07 -2.00
CA PRO A 549 23.18 1.63 -2.07
C PRO A 549 22.97 1.00 -0.69
N VAL A 550 23.73 1.43 0.32
CA VAL A 550 23.57 0.94 1.70
C VAL A 550 22.23 1.37 2.26
N ARG A 551 21.81 2.62 2.05
CA ARG A 551 20.48 3.10 2.47
C ARG A 551 19.34 2.36 1.81
N LEU A 552 19.44 2.08 0.51
CA LEU A 552 18.44 1.30 -0.21
C LEU A 552 18.39 -0.15 0.33
N GLN A 553 19.55 -0.76 0.58
CA GLN A 553 19.62 -2.09 1.16
C GLN A 553 19.03 -2.14 2.57
N THR A 554 19.33 -1.16 3.43
CA THR A 554 18.73 -1.01 4.76
C THR A 554 17.22 -0.83 4.67
N LEU A 555 16.77 0.03 3.76
CA LEU A 555 15.35 0.29 3.53
C LEU A 555 14.61 -1.00 3.13
N VAL A 556 15.13 -1.73 2.15
CA VAL A 556 14.52 -2.98 1.68
C VAL A 556 14.59 -4.07 2.76
N ARG A 557 15.67 -4.15 3.54
CA ARG A 557 15.76 -5.07 4.69
C ARG A 557 14.72 -4.73 5.76
N GLY A 558 14.59 -3.46 6.15
CA GLY A 558 13.56 -3.01 7.09
C GLY A 558 12.14 -3.22 6.56
N MET A 559 11.90 -3.00 5.26
CA MET A 559 10.63 -3.38 4.65
C MET A 559 10.41 -4.90 4.74
N SER A 560 11.45 -5.71 4.52
CA SER A 560 11.32 -7.17 4.58
C SER A 560 11.01 -7.67 5.99
N THR A 561 11.67 -7.14 7.02
CA THR A 561 11.40 -7.50 8.43
C THR A 561 9.99 -7.07 8.84
N GLN A 562 9.57 -5.85 8.50
CA GLN A 562 8.21 -5.36 8.73
C GLN A 562 7.15 -6.17 8.00
N ALA A 563 7.41 -6.59 6.75
CA ALA A 563 6.50 -7.41 5.97
C ALA A 563 6.32 -8.79 6.58
N LEU A 564 7.41 -9.39 7.10
CA LEU A 564 7.36 -10.66 7.79
C LEU A 564 6.63 -10.54 9.15
N GLY A 565 6.73 -9.38 9.81
CA GLY A 565 5.93 -9.06 11.00
C GLY A 565 6.08 -10.04 12.17
N HIS A 566 7.24 -10.71 12.28
CA HIS A 566 7.60 -11.57 13.40
C HIS A 566 8.29 -10.76 14.49
N ALA A 567 8.31 -11.27 15.72
CA ALA A 567 9.04 -10.62 16.80
C ALA A 567 10.56 -10.65 16.52
N THR A 568 11.19 -9.48 16.55
CA THR A 568 12.65 -9.33 16.35
C THR A 568 13.43 -9.25 17.66
N GLY A 569 12.72 -9.17 18.79
CA GLY A 569 13.28 -9.20 20.12
C GLY A 569 12.21 -9.09 21.20
N PRO A 570 12.61 -9.02 22.49
CA PRO A 570 11.66 -8.91 23.60
C PRO A 570 10.83 -7.62 23.56
N HIS A 571 11.33 -6.57 22.92
CA HIS A 571 10.59 -5.31 22.74
C HIS A 571 9.31 -5.48 21.90
N SER A 572 9.26 -6.45 20.98
CA SER A 572 8.14 -6.59 20.04
C SER A 572 6.83 -6.91 20.74
N THR A 573 6.84 -7.63 21.88
CA THR A 573 5.65 -8.04 22.65
C THR A 573 4.95 -6.87 23.36
N PHE A 574 5.67 -5.77 23.62
CA PHE A 574 5.11 -4.57 24.24
C PHE A 574 4.26 -3.75 23.27
N MET A 575 4.57 -3.83 21.96
CA MET A 575 3.92 -3.01 20.94
C MET A 575 2.46 -3.41 20.69
N THR A 576 2.08 -4.66 20.96
CA THR A 576 0.67 -5.12 20.87
C THR A 576 -0.22 -4.40 21.87
N TYR A 577 0.35 -3.92 22.98
CA TYR A 577 -0.33 -3.12 24.01
C TYR A 577 -0.09 -1.62 23.83
N HIS A 578 0.39 -1.21 22.66
CA HIS A 578 0.78 0.17 22.35
C HIS A 578 1.82 0.73 23.32
N ILE A 579 2.71 -0.11 23.88
CA ILE A 579 3.82 0.35 24.72
C ILE A 579 5.05 0.45 23.83
N ASP A 580 5.64 1.64 23.77
CA ASP A 580 6.80 1.89 22.94
C ASP A 580 8.02 1.19 23.52
N ALA A 581 8.69 0.37 22.69
CA ALA A 581 9.79 -0.44 23.16
C ALA A 581 10.90 -0.59 22.12
N ILE A 582 12.14 -0.67 22.59
CA ILE A 582 13.34 -0.91 21.76
C ILE A 582 14.26 -1.92 22.44
N THR A 583 15.03 -2.67 21.66
CA THR A 583 16.14 -3.49 22.17
C THR A 583 17.46 -2.91 21.72
N LEU A 584 18.37 -2.72 22.68
CA LEU A 584 19.74 -2.31 22.44
C LEU A 584 20.63 -3.54 22.54
N THR A 585 21.35 -3.83 21.45
CA THR A 585 22.25 -4.97 21.35
C THR A 585 23.69 -4.49 21.16
N ALA A 586 24.60 -4.90 22.04
CA ALA A 586 26.04 -4.67 21.86
C ALA A 586 26.58 -5.52 20.69
N THR A 587 27.32 -4.91 19.78
CA THR A 587 27.83 -5.56 18.56
C THR A 587 29.26 -5.13 18.24
N ASN A 588 29.98 -6.00 17.53
CA ASN A 588 31.39 -5.88 17.14
C ASN A 588 32.37 -5.80 18.33
N GLU A 589 33.67 -5.94 18.07
CA GLU A 589 34.71 -5.72 19.07
C GLU A 589 35.18 -4.26 19.01
N GLY A 590 35.23 -3.59 20.16
CA GLY A 590 35.61 -2.18 20.21
C GLY A 590 36.14 -1.71 21.55
N TRP A 591 36.05 -0.40 21.79
CA TRP A 591 36.59 0.25 22.99
C TRP A 591 35.56 0.49 24.09
N GLN A 592 34.26 0.33 23.79
CA GLN A 592 33.17 0.62 24.72
C GLN A 592 32.97 -0.54 25.69
N ASP A 593 32.77 -0.22 26.96
CA ASP A 593 32.63 -1.19 28.04
C ASP A 593 31.19 -1.27 28.57
N GLU A 594 30.97 -2.17 29.53
CA GLU A 594 29.66 -2.38 30.15
C GLU A 594 29.15 -1.14 30.88
N MET A 595 30.07 -0.27 31.34
CA MET A 595 29.72 0.99 31.99
C MET A 595 29.23 2.02 30.98
N ALA A 596 29.80 2.08 29.77
CA ALA A 596 29.29 2.91 28.67
C ALA A 596 27.87 2.49 28.26
N PHE A 597 27.60 1.18 28.18
CA PHE A 597 26.24 0.67 27.97
C PHE A 597 25.32 1.09 29.11
N GLY A 598 25.70 0.84 30.37
CA GLY A 598 24.87 1.21 31.53
C GLY A 598 24.57 2.71 31.63
N ARG A 599 25.51 3.58 31.27
CA ARG A 599 25.28 5.04 31.16
C ARG A 599 24.30 5.40 30.05
N THR A 600 24.33 4.68 28.93
CA THR A 600 23.35 4.85 27.85
C THR A 600 21.96 4.52 28.35
N ILE A 601 21.78 3.39 29.05
CA ILE A 601 20.49 3.00 29.66
C ILE A 601 20.04 3.99 30.73
N GLU A 602 20.96 4.42 31.62
CA GLU A 602 20.67 5.44 32.63
C GLU A 602 20.12 6.72 31.99
N SER A 603 20.76 7.22 30.94
CA SER A 603 20.31 8.44 30.27
C SER A 603 18.97 8.25 29.57
N ILE A 604 18.71 7.10 28.96
CA ILE A 604 17.42 6.81 28.32
C ILE A 604 16.31 6.77 29.38
N CYS A 605 16.54 6.09 30.52
CA CYS A 605 15.59 6.07 31.63
C CYS A 605 15.32 7.47 32.19
N ARG A 606 16.34 8.33 32.28
CA ARG A 606 16.17 9.73 32.72
C ARG A 606 15.30 10.53 31.75
N SER A 607 15.49 10.35 30.45
CA SER A 607 14.63 10.98 29.43
C SER A 607 13.19 10.50 29.52
N LEU A 608 12.96 9.20 29.68
CA LEU A 608 11.60 8.65 29.83
C LEU A 608 10.94 9.05 31.15
N ASN A 609 11.73 9.24 32.21
CA ASN A 609 11.24 9.70 33.51
C ASN A 609 10.65 11.11 33.45
N ASN A 610 11.13 11.95 32.52
CA ASN A 610 10.67 13.33 32.33
C ASN A 610 9.36 13.45 31.53
N LEU A 611 8.92 12.40 30.83
CA LEU A 611 7.67 12.43 30.08
C LEU A 611 6.50 12.74 31.02
N LEU A 612 5.62 13.65 30.66
CA LEU A 612 4.40 13.94 31.44
C LEU A 612 3.19 13.15 30.92
N GLU A 613 3.30 12.65 29.70
CA GLU A 613 2.24 11.97 28.97
C GLU A 613 2.86 10.86 28.11
N LYS A 614 2.02 9.93 27.68
CA LYS A 614 2.44 8.86 26.77
C LYS A 614 2.89 9.44 25.44
N LEU A 615 3.92 8.87 24.82
CA LEU A 615 4.44 9.34 23.54
C LEU A 615 3.34 9.31 22.46
N HIS A 616 3.03 10.47 21.87
CA HIS A 616 1.99 10.58 20.83
C HIS A 616 2.23 11.68 19.77
N GLN A 617 3.19 12.58 19.99
CA GLN A 617 3.46 13.70 19.07
C GLN A 617 4.24 13.27 17.81
N SER A 618 5.07 12.24 17.91
CA SER A 618 5.93 11.77 16.80
C SER A 618 5.26 10.75 15.87
N PHE A 619 5.99 10.34 14.83
CA PHE A 619 5.51 9.38 13.83
C PHE A 619 5.53 7.93 14.36
N PHE A 620 4.43 7.22 14.11
CA PHE A 620 4.31 5.76 14.29
C PHE A 620 4.47 4.97 12.98
N PHE A 621 4.45 5.67 11.85
CA PHE A 621 4.57 5.07 10.51
C PHE A 621 5.73 5.73 9.76
N TYR A 622 6.86 5.04 9.73
CA TYR A 622 8.09 5.51 9.10
C TYR A 622 8.92 4.34 8.57
N LEU A 623 9.82 4.64 7.62
CA LEU A 623 10.86 3.71 7.19
C LEU A 623 12.23 4.30 7.50
N LEU A 624 13.05 3.58 8.24
CA LEU A 624 14.43 3.97 8.52
C LEU A 624 15.38 3.44 7.44
N MET A 625 16.31 4.29 7.02
CA MET A 625 17.40 3.93 6.10
C MET A 625 18.78 4.09 6.75
N GLN A 626 18.82 4.84 7.85
CA GLN A 626 19.98 5.10 8.69
C GLN A 626 19.47 5.50 10.08
N SER A 627 20.28 5.34 11.12
CA SER A 627 19.90 5.70 12.49
C SER A 627 19.47 7.16 12.65
N ASN A 628 19.88 8.06 11.74
CA ASN A 628 19.57 9.49 11.79
C ASN A 628 18.69 10.00 10.64
N ARG A 629 18.09 9.11 9.83
CA ARG A 629 17.29 9.51 8.66
C ARG A 629 16.15 8.54 8.37
N PHE A 630 14.97 9.11 8.15
CA PHE A 630 13.72 8.37 7.96
C PHE A 630 12.90 8.90 6.77
N VAL A 631 11.98 8.06 6.28
CA VAL A 631 10.96 8.40 5.29
C VAL A 631 9.61 8.41 6.01
N SER A 632 8.84 9.49 5.86
CA SER A 632 7.50 9.61 6.43
C SER A 632 6.45 8.86 5.60
N ILE A 633 5.35 8.45 6.25
CA ILE A 633 4.21 7.78 5.62
C ILE A 633 3.69 8.48 4.36
N GLY A 634 3.58 9.81 4.38
CA GLY A 634 3.10 10.58 3.22
C GLY A 634 3.96 10.45 1.97
N THR A 635 5.23 10.04 2.12
CA THR A 635 6.17 9.91 0.99
C THR A 635 6.16 8.50 0.40
N TYR A 636 6.09 7.45 1.22
CA TYR A 636 6.13 6.06 0.73
C TYR A 636 4.75 5.46 0.44
N LEU A 637 3.69 5.86 1.15
CA LEU A 637 2.34 5.30 1.01
C LEU A 637 1.79 5.37 -0.44
N PRO A 638 2.00 6.45 -1.21
CA PRO A 638 1.56 6.50 -2.61
C PRO A 638 2.05 5.32 -3.46
N GLY A 639 3.25 4.79 -3.21
CA GLY A 639 3.79 3.65 -3.95
C GLY A 639 2.92 2.39 -3.83
N ALA A 640 2.49 2.05 -2.61
CA ALA A 640 1.60 0.91 -2.36
C ALA A 640 0.19 1.15 -2.87
N MET A 641 -0.33 2.36 -2.72
CA MET A 641 -1.67 2.70 -3.22
C MET A 641 -1.73 2.63 -4.75
N ILE A 642 -0.68 3.09 -5.45
CA ILE A 642 -0.57 2.97 -6.91
C ILE A 642 -0.47 1.49 -7.32
N MET A 643 0.30 0.69 -6.59
CA MET A 643 0.39 -0.76 -6.81
C MET A 643 -0.99 -1.44 -6.65
N ALA A 644 -1.71 -1.16 -5.57
CA ALA A 644 -3.07 -1.69 -5.34
C ALA A 644 -4.06 -1.21 -6.42
N ALA A 645 -3.99 0.06 -6.81
CA ALA A 645 -4.84 0.64 -7.85
C ALA A 645 -4.63 -0.02 -9.23
N ALA A 646 -3.45 -0.59 -9.49
CA ALA A 646 -3.21 -1.35 -10.73
C ALA A 646 -4.16 -2.56 -10.86
N TYR A 647 -4.38 -3.29 -9.77
CA TYR A 647 -5.29 -4.44 -9.73
C TYR A 647 -6.75 -4.01 -9.90
N THR A 648 -7.16 -2.95 -9.20
CA THR A 648 -8.51 -2.37 -9.33
C THR A 648 -8.77 -1.87 -10.75
N THR A 649 -7.77 -1.26 -11.41
CA THR A 649 -7.88 -0.80 -12.80
C THR A 649 -8.10 -1.99 -13.75
N MET A 650 -7.35 -3.07 -13.57
CA MET A 650 -7.53 -4.31 -14.35
C MET A 650 -8.90 -4.94 -14.08
N ALA A 651 -9.36 -4.93 -12.83
CA ALA A 651 -10.69 -5.43 -12.45
C ALA A 651 -11.81 -4.65 -13.14
N ILE A 652 -11.78 -3.31 -13.06
CA ILE A 652 -12.77 -2.44 -13.73
C ILE A 652 -12.78 -2.69 -15.24
N TYR A 653 -11.61 -2.89 -15.84
CA TYR A 653 -11.49 -3.23 -17.25
C TYR A 653 -12.21 -4.54 -17.60
N LEU A 654 -11.95 -5.61 -16.85
CA LEU A 654 -12.59 -6.91 -17.07
C LEU A 654 -14.11 -6.85 -16.80
N TRP A 655 -14.55 -6.07 -15.80
CA TRP A 655 -15.95 -5.80 -15.53
C TRP A 655 -16.69 -5.11 -16.68
N ILE A 656 -16.02 -4.16 -17.35
CA ILE A 656 -16.55 -3.49 -18.53
C ILE A 656 -16.65 -4.51 -19.67
N LEU A 657 -15.60 -5.29 -19.93
CA LEU A 657 -15.60 -6.30 -21.00
C LEU A 657 -16.70 -7.34 -20.83
N SER A 658 -17.01 -7.74 -19.60
CA SER A 658 -18.05 -8.75 -19.34
C SER A 658 -19.47 -8.26 -19.66
N GLY A 659 -19.68 -6.95 -19.86
CA GLY A 659 -21.01 -6.36 -20.09
C GLY A 659 -21.37 -6.11 -21.54
N TYR A 660 -20.48 -6.40 -22.50
CA TYR A 660 -20.70 -6.11 -23.90
C TYR A 660 -20.37 -7.30 -24.80
N GLN A 661 -21.29 -7.61 -25.72
CA GLN A 661 -21.10 -8.59 -26.78
C GLN A 661 -20.86 -7.90 -28.12
N VAL A 662 -19.73 -8.22 -28.77
CA VAL A 662 -19.44 -7.74 -30.13
C VAL A 662 -20.23 -8.55 -31.14
N THR A 663 -21.06 -7.85 -31.93
CA THR A 663 -21.78 -8.43 -33.08
C THR A 663 -21.26 -7.79 -34.36
N GLU A 664 -20.85 -8.60 -35.34
CA GLU A 664 -20.57 -8.12 -36.70
C GLU A 664 -21.87 -8.05 -37.48
N LYS A 665 -22.22 -6.86 -38.00
CA LYS A 665 -23.35 -6.70 -38.91
C LYS A 665 -22.84 -6.80 -40.36
N GLU A 666 -23.31 -7.80 -41.11
CA GLU A 666 -23.16 -7.82 -42.57
C GLU A 666 -23.96 -6.64 -43.17
N ALA A 667 -23.36 -5.94 -44.13
CA ALA A 667 -24.00 -4.79 -44.78
C ALA A 667 -25.19 -5.27 -45.63
N GLU A 668 -26.37 -4.68 -45.42
CA GLU A 668 -27.52 -4.93 -46.30
C GLU A 668 -27.26 -4.38 -47.71
N PRO A 669 -27.65 -5.11 -48.78
CA PRO A 669 -27.56 -4.60 -50.14
C PRO A 669 -28.56 -3.45 -50.30
N VAL A 670 -28.06 -2.26 -50.65
CA VAL A 670 -28.88 -1.08 -50.95
C VAL A 670 -29.68 -1.35 -52.23
N ALA A 671 -30.99 -1.62 -52.10
CA ALA A 671 -31.91 -1.62 -53.23
C ALA A 671 -32.10 -0.17 -53.71
N GLY A 672 -31.54 0.16 -54.88
CA GLY A 672 -31.66 1.48 -55.49
C GLY A 672 -33.11 1.79 -55.90
N LYS A 673 -33.63 2.94 -55.44
CA LYS A 673 -34.83 3.57 -56.01
C LYS A 673 -34.46 4.20 -57.35
N LEU A 674 -35.20 3.87 -58.42
CA LEU A 674 -35.14 4.55 -59.71
C LEU A 674 -35.82 5.92 -59.63
N GLU A 675 -35.09 6.98 -60.00
CA GLU A 675 -35.65 8.25 -60.44
C GLU A 675 -35.45 8.39 -61.96
N ASN A 676 -36.54 8.75 -62.65
CA ASN A 676 -36.64 9.01 -64.08
C ASN A 676 -36.23 10.44 -64.42
N GLY A 677 -35.59 10.65 -65.59
CA GLY A 677 -35.51 11.96 -66.25
C GLY A 677 -34.23 12.21 -67.06
N THR A 678 -34.22 11.81 -68.34
CA THR A 678 -34.15 12.66 -69.56
C THR A 678 -32.79 13.22 -70.01
N THR A 679 -32.28 12.56 -71.08
CA THR A 679 -31.67 13.07 -72.34
C THR A 679 -30.36 13.87 -72.38
N GLU A 680 -29.39 13.20 -73.04
CA GLU A 680 -28.61 13.62 -74.23
C GLU A 680 -27.14 14.11 -74.14
N LYS A 681 -26.34 13.44 -74.99
CA LYS A 681 -25.09 13.82 -75.70
C LYS A 681 -23.71 13.45 -75.14
N THR A 682 -23.21 12.33 -75.70
CA THR A 682 -21.91 12.11 -76.38
C THR A 682 -20.62 12.66 -75.78
N GLY A 683 -19.70 11.73 -75.44
CA GLY A 683 -18.27 11.99 -75.31
C GLY A 683 -17.52 10.78 -74.73
N PHE A 684 -16.73 10.09 -75.56
CA PHE A 684 -15.85 8.99 -75.18
C PHE A 684 -14.87 9.41 -74.06
N SER A 685 -14.86 8.68 -72.94
CA SER A 685 -13.67 8.51 -72.09
C SER A 685 -13.78 7.18 -71.33
N GLU A 686 -12.68 6.43 -71.29
CA GLU A 686 -12.56 5.07 -70.75
C GLU A 686 -13.04 4.95 -69.29
N PRO A 687 -13.73 3.84 -68.91
CA PRO A 687 -13.99 3.57 -67.51
C PRO A 687 -12.72 3.03 -66.86
N ARG A 688 -11.99 3.92 -66.17
CA ARG A 688 -11.07 3.53 -65.09
C ARG A 688 -11.90 2.75 -64.07
N ALA A 689 -11.60 1.47 -63.90
CA ALA A 689 -12.19 0.64 -62.84
C ALA A 689 -11.94 1.32 -61.47
N SER A 690 -12.98 1.93 -60.91
CA SER A 690 -12.98 2.34 -59.51
C SER A 690 -13.07 1.05 -58.69
N VAL A 691 -11.94 0.66 -58.11
CA VAL A 691 -11.90 -0.35 -57.05
C VAL A 691 -12.85 0.11 -55.95
N THR A 692 -14.01 -0.54 -55.87
CA THR A 692 -14.92 -0.44 -54.73
C THR A 692 -14.13 -0.85 -53.50
N LYS A 693 -13.70 0.14 -52.70
CA LYS A 693 -13.17 -0.11 -51.36
C LYS A 693 -14.26 -0.85 -50.59
N GLY A 694 -14.03 -2.14 -50.33
CA GLY A 694 -14.88 -2.95 -49.48
C GLY A 694 -15.19 -2.20 -48.19
N SER A 695 -16.48 -2.03 -47.92
CA SER A 695 -16.97 -1.50 -46.65
C SER A 695 -16.45 -2.41 -45.53
N GLN A 696 -15.72 -1.83 -44.57
CA GLN A 696 -15.29 -2.58 -43.40
C GLN A 696 -16.50 -2.96 -42.54
N PRO A 697 -16.51 -4.16 -41.93
CA PRO A 697 -17.60 -4.59 -41.06
C PRO A 697 -17.74 -3.61 -39.89
N LYS A 698 -18.97 -3.13 -39.67
CA LYS A 698 -19.30 -2.25 -38.55
C LYS A 698 -19.50 -3.13 -37.31
N ILE A 699 -18.59 -3.00 -36.35
CA ILE A 699 -18.64 -3.67 -35.04
C ILE A 699 -19.68 -2.96 -34.18
N GLU A 700 -20.72 -3.67 -33.73
CA GLU A 700 -21.75 -3.15 -32.84
C GLU A 700 -21.65 -3.83 -31.47
N PHE A 701 -21.56 -3.05 -30.38
CA PHE A 701 -21.51 -3.56 -29.01
C PHE A 701 -22.93 -3.66 -28.45
N LYS A 702 -23.41 -4.89 -28.20
CA LYS A 702 -24.70 -5.13 -27.54
C LYS A 702 -24.50 -5.29 -26.03
N PRO A 703 -25.20 -4.51 -25.18
CA PRO A 703 -25.15 -4.70 -23.74
C PRO A 703 -25.79 -6.03 -23.35
N VAL A 704 -25.20 -6.74 -22.38
CA VAL A 704 -25.69 -8.02 -21.88
C VAL A 704 -25.75 -8.04 -20.36
N ASP A 705 -26.79 -8.69 -19.84
CA ASP A 705 -27.00 -8.87 -18.40
C ASP A 705 -25.96 -9.80 -17.79
N ARG A 706 -25.34 -9.35 -16.70
CA ARG A 706 -24.28 -10.11 -16.02
C ARG A 706 -24.89 -11.09 -15.02
N GLN A 707 -24.58 -12.37 -15.19
CA GLN A 707 -24.93 -13.39 -14.20
C GLN A 707 -23.85 -13.47 -13.10
N LEU A 708 -24.15 -12.93 -11.92
CA LEU A 708 -23.19 -12.77 -10.82
C LEU A 708 -23.14 -13.95 -9.83
N VAL A 709 -24.18 -14.81 -9.82
CA VAL A 709 -24.37 -15.83 -8.78
C VAL A 709 -23.18 -16.80 -8.70
N LEU A 710 -22.81 -17.42 -9.82
CA LEU A 710 -21.72 -18.41 -9.87
C LEU A 710 -20.35 -17.77 -9.55
N PRO A 711 -19.93 -16.65 -10.18
CA PRO A 711 -18.67 -15.98 -9.83
C PRO A 711 -18.55 -15.59 -8.36
N ILE A 712 -19.63 -15.06 -7.76
CA ILE A 712 -19.64 -14.70 -6.34
C ILE A 712 -19.57 -15.96 -5.46
N ALA A 713 -20.40 -16.97 -5.74
CA ALA A 713 -20.42 -18.21 -4.95
C ALA A 713 -19.09 -18.96 -5.01
N LEU A 714 -18.45 -19.02 -6.18
CA LEU A 714 -17.13 -19.63 -6.34
C LEU A 714 -16.07 -18.85 -5.56
N LEU A 715 -16.08 -17.51 -5.67
CA LEU A 715 -15.12 -16.67 -4.96
C LEU A 715 -15.26 -16.79 -3.45
N THR A 716 -16.50 -16.75 -2.92
CA THR A 716 -16.75 -16.90 -1.48
C THR A 716 -16.38 -18.29 -0.99
N ALA A 717 -16.69 -19.36 -1.75
CA ALA A 717 -16.31 -20.72 -1.40
C ALA A 717 -14.78 -20.88 -1.33
N ILE A 718 -14.02 -20.32 -2.27
CA ILE A 718 -12.55 -20.39 -2.26
C ILE A 718 -11.97 -19.60 -1.08
N HIS A 719 -12.49 -18.41 -0.78
CA HIS A 719 -12.02 -17.64 0.38
C HIS A 719 -12.36 -18.32 1.71
N LEU A 720 -13.54 -18.92 1.84
CA LEU A 720 -13.90 -19.71 3.02
C LEU A 720 -13.03 -20.97 3.13
N ALA A 721 -12.77 -21.66 2.03
CA ALA A 721 -11.88 -22.82 1.99
C ALA A 721 -10.44 -22.47 2.38
N SER A 722 -10.00 -21.23 2.12
CA SER A 722 -8.67 -20.75 2.50
C SER A 722 -8.46 -20.62 4.03
N LEU A 723 -9.54 -20.63 4.81
CA LEU A 723 -9.47 -20.69 6.28
C LEU A 723 -9.00 -22.05 6.79
N LEU A 724 -9.18 -23.13 6.02
CA LEU A 724 -8.75 -24.47 6.40
C LEU A 724 -7.22 -24.58 6.53
N PRO A 725 -6.39 -24.21 5.53
CA PRO A 725 -4.94 -24.25 5.69
C PRO A 725 -4.45 -23.31 6.81
N LEU A 726 -5.13 -22.18 7.04
CA LEU A 726 -4.82 -21.30 8.19
C LEU A 726 -5.10 -21.99 9.53
N TYR A 727 -6.23 -22.67 9.66
CA TYR A 727 -6.56 -23.45 10.85
C TYR A 727 -5.59 -24.63 11.06
N LEU A 728 -5.21 -25.31 9.98
CA LEU A 728 -4.24 -26.41 10.04
C LEU A 728 -2.85 -25.91 10.47
N LEU A 729 -2.39 -24.78 9.93
CA LEU A 729 -1.12 -24.16 10.30
C LEU A 729 -1.02 -23.92 11.81
N THR A 730 -2.12 -23.52 12.45
CA THR A 730 -2.13 -23.07 13.84
C THR A 730 -2.41 -24.19 14.85
N SER A 731 -3.00 -25.30 14.41
CA SER A 731 -3.41 -26.42 15.27
C SER A 731 -2.52 -27.66 15.18
N LEU A 732 -1.72 -27.82 14.13
CA LEU A 732 -0.93 -29.04 13.90
C LEU A 732 0.31 -29.15 14.80
N SER A 733 0.64 -30.38 15.21
CA SER A 733 1.89 -30.69 15.92
C SER A 733 3.09 -30.79 14.97
N LEU A 734 4.29 -30.39 15.42
CA LEU A 734 5.53 -30.35 14.62
C LEU A 734 5.84 -31.66 13.89
N LYS A 735 5.53 -32.81 14.48
CA LYS A 735 5.76 -34.12 13.86
C LYS A 735 4.92 -34.34 12.59
N ALA A 736 3.73 -33.76 12.55
CA ALA A 736 2.80 -33.86 11.42
C ALA A 736 2.99 -32.74 10.39
N ILE A 737 3.73 -31.67 10.74
CA ILE A 737 3.88 -30.49 9.88
C ILE A 737 4.53 -30.84 8.51
N PRO A 738 5.68 -31.55 8.42
CA PRO A 738 6.32 -31.81 7.13
C PRO A 738 5.44 -32.62 6.16
N SER A 739 4.85 -33.72 6.63
CA SER A 739 3.98 -34.57 5.82
C SER A 739 2.70 -33.83 5.40
N THR A 740 2.14 -33.02 6.30
CA THR A 740 0.91 -32.26 6.01
C THR A 740 1.18 -31.12 5.05
N ILE A 741 2.29 -30.39 5.18
CA ILE A 741 2.70 -29.37 4.22
C ILE A 741 2.91 -29.99 2.85
N PHE A 742 3.59 -31.13 2.75
CA PHE A 742 3.79 -31.82 1.49
C PHE A 742 2.44 -32.17 0.83
N LEU A 743 1.52 -32.79 1.58
CA LEU A 743 0.18 -33.14 1.11
C LEU A 743 -0.62 -31.90 0.70
N ILE A 744 -0.61 -30.84 1.52
CA ILE A 744 -1.29 -29.56 1.22
C ILE A 744 -0.69 -28.93 -0.03
N THR A 745 0.64 -28.95 -0.18
CA THR A 745 1.33 -28.37 -1.33
C THR A 745 0.91 -29.08 -2.62
N VAL A 746 0.95 -30.42 -2.61
CA VAL A 746 0.48 -31.23 -3.75
C VAL A 746 -1.01 -30.99 -4.02
N ALA A 747 -1.84 -31.00 -2.98
CA ALA A 747 -3.28 -30.78 -3.11
C ALA A 747 -3.59 -29.38 -3.67
N LEU A 748 -2.96 -28.32 -3.20
CA LEU A 748 -3.19 -26.94 -3.64
C LEU A 748 -2.64 -26.67 -5.05
N VAL A 749 -1.58 -27.37 -5.48
CA VAL A 749 -1.10 -27.29 -6.88
C VAL A 749 -2.06 -28.03 -7.82
N VAL A 750 -2.63 -29.17 -7.40
CA VAL A 750 -3.54 -29.96 -8.24
C VAL A 750 -4.98 -29.40 -8.23
N LEU A 751 -5.41 -28.78 -7.13
CA LEU A 751 -6.78 -28.28 -6.92
C LEU A 751 -7.29 -27.36 -8.06
N PRO A 752 -6.53 -26.38 -8.58
CA PRO A 752 -6.99 -25.56 -9.70
C PRO A 752 -7.31 -26.36 -10.97
N ILE A 753 -6.60 -27.47 -11.21
CA ILE A 753 -6.83 -28.35 -12.36
C ILE A 753 -8.12 -29.15 -12.17
N VAL A 754 -8.31 -29.71 -10.98
CA VAL A 754 -9.52 -30.45 -10.61
C VAL A 754 -10.74 -29.54 -10.67
N LEU A 755 -10.64 -28.33 -10.11
CA LEU A 755 -11.72 -27.34 -10.14
C LEU A 755 -12.04 -26.91 -11.58
N ALA A 756 -11.03 -26.73 -12.43
CA ALA A 756 -11.23 -26.42 -13.84
C ALA A 756 -11.93 -27.56 -14.61
N SER A 757 -11.59 -28.82 -14.32
CA SER A 757 -12.28 -30.01 -14.88
C SER A 757 -13.73 -30.08 -14.40
N ALA A 758 -13.97 -29.92 -13.10
CA ALA A 758 -15.31 -29.97 -12.50
C ALA A 758 -16.24 -28.88 -13.05
N LEU A 759 -15.71 -27.66 -13.24
CA LEU A 759 -16.45 -26.56 -13.88
C LEU A 759 -16.77 -26.86 -15.36
N ALA A 760 -15.92 -27.60 -16.07
CA ALA A 760 -16.17 -28.00 -17.45
C ALA A 760 -17.21 -29.13 -17.59
N GLU A 761 -17.30 -30.02 -16.60
CA GLU A 761 -18.21 -31.17 -16.59
C GLU A 761 -19.62 -30.87 -16.05
N MET A 762 -19.87 -29.65 -15.53
CA MET A 762 -21.20 -29.28 -15.02
C MET A 762 -22.29 -29.38 -16.09
N PRO A 763 -23.43 -30.04 -15.80
CA PRO A 763 -24.52 -30.18 -16.76
C PRO A 763 -25.18 -28.83 -17.09
N ASN A 764 -25.37 -28.54 -18.38
CA ASN A 764 -25.97 -27.29 -18.86
C ASN A 764 -27.46 -27.10 -18.52
N ASN A 765 -28.11 -28.09 -17.88
CA ASN A 765 -29.57 -28.12 -17.71
C ASN A 765 -29.99 -28.47 -16.26
N THR A 766 -29.51 -27.70 -15.29
CA THR A 766 -29.99 -27.77 -13.89
C THR A 766 -31.02 -26.67 -13.62
N THR A 767 -32.03 -26.97 -12.81
CA THR A 767 -33.08 -26.02 -12.37
C THR A 767 -32.54 -24.84 -11.55
N LEU A 768 -31.28 -24.91 -11.10
CA LEU A 768 -30.56 -23.84 -10.43
C LEU A 768 -29.44 -23.30 -11.36
N PRO A 769 -29.49 -22.00 -11.75
CA PRO A 769 -28.47 -21.36 -12.60
C PRO A 769 -27.05 -21.33 -12.01
N ALA A 770 -26.90 -21.60 -10.71
CA ALA A 770 -25.60 -21.66 -10.03
C ALA A 770 -24.79 -22.93 -10.35
N PHE A 771 -25.41 -23.96 -10.94
CA PHE A 771 -24.79 -25.28 -11.20
C PHE A 771 -24.67 -25.63 -12.70
N SER A 772 -24.85 -24.65 -13.59
CA SER A 772 -24.59 -24.81 -15.02
C SER A 772 -23.12 -24.57 -15.35
N ALA A 773 -22.61 -25.17 -16.44
CA ALA A 773 -21.25 -24.90 -16.91
C ALA A 773 -20.99 -23.39 -17.10
N PRO A 774 -19.84 -22.86 -16.65
CA PRO A 774 -19.61 -21.43 -16.67
C PRO A 774 -19.45 -20.91 -18.10
N THR A 775 -20.13 -19.81 -18.40
CA THR A 775 -19.94 -19.10 -19.66
C THR A 775 -18.59 -18.37 -19.67
N ASP A 776 -18.08 -18.03 -20.86
CA ASP A 776 -16.84 -17.22 -20.96
C ASP A 776 -16.95 -15.87 -20.25
N GLU A 777 -18.14 -15.28 -20.26
CA GLU A 777 -18.43 -14.02 -19.56
C GLU A 777 -18.33 -14.21 -18.04
N GLN A 778 -18.79 -15.35 -17.51
CA GLN A 778 -18.66 -15.68 -16.09
C GLN A 778 -17.19 -15.89 -15.68
N TYR A 779 -16.35 -16.50 -16.52
CA TYR A 779 -14.91 -16.61 -16.23
C TYR A 779 -14.22 -15.24 -16.16
N VAL A 780 -14.52 -14.34 -17.09
CA VAL A 780 -14.01 -12.95 -17.06
C VAL A 780 -14.51 -12.22 -15.81
N LEU A 781 -15.78 -12.42 -15.43
CA LEU A 781 -16.37 -11.84 -14.22
C LEU A 781 -15.71 -12.37 -12.94
N THR A 782 -15.43 -13.67 -12.86
CA THR A 782 -14.70 -14.28 -11.74
C THR A 782 -13.31 -13.67 -11.59
N LYS A 783 -12.56 -13.52 -12.69
CA LYS A 783 -11.26 -12.85 -12.69
C LYS A 783 -11.38 -11.39 -12.22
N SER A 784 -12.36 -10.67 -12.75
CA SER A 784 -12.64 -9.28 -12.38
C SER A 784 -12.88 -9.13 -10.89
N LEU A 785 -13.77 -9.96 -10.30
CA LEU A 785 -14.11 -9.89 -8.88
C LEU A 785 -12.93 -10.28 -7.99
N SER A 786 -12.15 -11.29 -8.40
CA SER A 786 -10.93 -11.70 -7.68
C SER A 786 -9.87 -10.60 -7.64
N LEU A 787 -9.59 -9.94 -8.77
CA LEU A 787 -8.63 -8.83 -8.82
C LEU A 787 -9.13 -7.59 -8.07
N LEU A 788 -10.45 -7.35 -8.06
CA LEU A 788 -11.05 -6.26 -7.29
C LEU A 788 -10.86 -6.49 -5.78
N LEU A 789 -11.14 -7.71 -5.32
CA LEU A 789 -10.96 -8.08 -3.92
C LEU A 789 -9.48 -8.03 -3.53
N LEU A 790 -8.57 -8.52 -4.38
CA LEU A 790 -7.13 -8.40 -4.17
C LEU A 790 -6.69 -6.94 -4.07
N GLY A 791 -7.13 -6.07 -4.99
CA GLY A 791 -6.82 -4.63 -4.96
C GLY A 791 -7.34 -3.95 -3.69
N LEU A 792 -8.56 -4.29 -3.24
CA LEU A 792 -9.13 -3.81 -1.98
C LEU A 792 -8.30 -4.28 -0.78
N SER A 793 -7.98 -5.57 -0.70
CA SER A 793 -7.17 -6.15 0.37
C SER A 793 -5.78 -5.52 0.44
N LEU A 794 -5.11 -5.31 -0.71
CA LEU A 794 -3.82 -4.62 -0.76
C LEU A 794 -3.92 -3.15 -0.32
N THR A 795 -5.01 -2.47 -0.63
CA THR A 795 -5.26 -1.08 -0.20
C THR A 795 -5.39 -1.00 1.32
N VAL A 796 -6.19 -1.88 1.93
CA VAL A 796 -6.34 -1.96 3.40
C VAL A 796 -5.02 -2.39 4.05
N LEU A 797 -4.32 -3.35 3.44
CA LEU A 797 -3.04 -3.80 3.98
C LEU A 797 -1.98 -2.72 3.88
N ALA A 798 -2.02 -1.83 2.88
CA ALA A 798 -1.07 -0.73 2.75
C ALA A 798 -1.14 0.27 3.91
N THR A 799 -2.32 0.43 4.55
CA THR A 799 -2.49 1.31 5.70
C THR A 799 -2.13 0.64 7.02
N LEU A 800 -2.22 -0.69 7.10
CA LEU A 800 -1.87 -1.46 8.31
C LEU A 800 -0.39 -1.89 8.32
N ASN A 801 0.09 -2.41 7.20
CA ASN A 801 1.45 -2.88 6.97
C ASN A 801 1.84 -2.63 5.50
N PHE A 802 2.36 -1.42 5.25
CA PHE A 802 2.83 -0.99 3.94
C PHE A 802 3.74 -2.01 3.26
N SER A 803 4.72 -2.52 4.01
CA SER A 803 5.74 -3.41 3.49
C SER A 803 5.14 -4.73 3.00
N LEU A 804 4.26 -5.34 3.80
CA LEU A 804 3.56 -6.56 3.41
C LEU A 804 2.68 -6.33 2.17
N SER A 805 1.95 -5.21 2.10
CA SER A 805 1.16 -4.85 0.91
C SER A 805 2.02 -4.71 -0.35
N MET A 806 3.18 -4.04 -0.24
CA MET A 806 4.10 -3.89 -1.37
C MET A 806 4.64 -5.24 -1.86
N PHE A 807 5.13 -6.10 -0.97
CA PHE A 807 5.65 -7.41 -1.38
C PHE A 807 4.54 -8.31 -1.95
N LEU A 808 3.36 -8.35 -1.32
CA LEU A 808 2.23 -9.14 -1.81
C LEU A 808 1.75 -8.63 -3.17
N GLY A 809 1.69 -7.31 -3.33
CA GLY A 809 1.38 -6.63 -4.59
C GLY A 809 2.39 -6.93 -5.70
N ILE A 810 3.68 -7.11 -5.40
CA ILE A 810 4.70 -7.50 -6.39
C ILE A 810 4.55 -8.98 -6.77
N VAL A 811 4.37 -9.85 -5.78
CA VAL A 811 4.26 -11.30 -6.01
C VAL A 811 2.99 -11.67 -6.78
N CYS A 812 1.91 -10.89 -6.62
CA CYS A 812 0.64 -11.12 -7.31
C CYS A 812 0.58 -10.58 -8.76
N ILE A 813 1.64 -9.93 -9.27
CA ILE A 813 1.64 -9.27 -10.60
C ILE A 813 1.17 -10.21 -11.73
N PRO A 814 1.61 -11.49 -11.79
CA PRO A 814 1.16 -12.41 -12.84
C PRO A 814 -0.37 -12.56 -12.90
N LEU A 815 -1.08 -12.52 -11.76
CA LEU A 815 -2.52 -12.72 -11.68
C LEU A 815 -3.32 -11.67 -12.47
N ALA A 816 -2.77 -10.46 -12.62
CA ALA A 816 -3.42 -9.43 -13.43
C ALA A 816 -3.41 -9.78 -14.92
N PHE A 817 -2.33 -10.39 -15.43
CA PHE A 817 -2.07 -10.53 -16.87
C PHE A 817 -2.32 -11.92 -17.45
N VAL A 818 -2.38 -12.97 -16.63
CA VAL A 818 -2.74 -14.33 -17.08
C VAL A 818 -4.20 -14.41 -17.52
N ASP A 819 -4.53 -15.22 -18.54
CA ASP A 819 -5.88 -15.29 -19.09
C ASP A 819 -6.19 -16.65 -19.72
N ARG A 820 -7.49 -16.96 -19.88
CA ARG A 820 -7.95 -18.21 -20.49
C ARG A 820 -7.63 -18.22 -21.99
N THR A 821 -6.84 -19.19 -22.44
CA THR A 821 -6.30 -19.28 -23.82
C THR A 821 -6.67 -20.59 -24.51
N ARG A 822 -7.94 -20.71 -24.94
CA ARG A 822 -8.54 -21.93 -25.53
C ARG A 822 -7.80 -22.52 -26.74
N SER A 823 -7.08 -21.71 -27.53
CA SER A 823 -6.45 -22.16 -28.79
C SER A 823 -4.95 -22.40 -28.70
N ARG A 824 -4.31 -22.15 -27.55
CA ARG A 824 -2.84 -22.17 -27.40
C ARG A 824 -2.43 -22.93 -26.13
N ALA A 825 -2.50 -24.26 -26.18
CA ALA A 825 -2.15 -25.13 -25.04
C ALA A 825 -0.73 -24.88 -24.49
N GLY A 826 0.25 -24.59 -25.35
CA GLY A 826 1.60 -24.24 -24.90
C GLY A 826 1.67 -22.92 -24.12
N LEU A 827 0.83 -21.93 -24.48
CA LEU A 827 0.76 -20.65 -23.78
C LEU A 827 0.03 -20.79 -22.44
N SER A 828 -1.06 -21.56 -22.37
CA SER A 828 -1.74 -21.83 -21.10
C SER A 828 -0.85 -22.61 -20.14
N LEU A 829 -0.07 -23.59 -20.64
CA LEU A 829 0.93 -24.29 -19.84
C LEU A 829 2.00 -23.35 -19.30
N PHE A 830 2.56 -22.47 -20.14
CA PHE A 830 3.55 -21.49 -19.72
C PHE A 830 3.01 -20.52 -18.65
N GLN A 831 1.79 -19.99 -18.85
CA GLN A 831 1.13 -19.14 -17.85
C GLN A 831 0.92 -19.88 -16.53
N TYR A 832 0.47 -21.13 -16.59
CA TYR A 832 0.26 -21.94 -15.39
C TYR A 832 1.58 -22.21 -14.65
N LEU A 833 2.67 -22.51 -15.37
CA LEU A 833 3.99 -22.68 -14.77
C LEU A 833 4.48 -21.43 -14.04
N ILE A 834 4.29 -20.25 -14.63
CA ILE A 834 4.60 -18.97 -13.94
C ILE A 834 3.78 -18.84 -12.66
N LEU A 835 2.49 -19.15 -12.71
CA LEU A 835 1.63 -19.12 -11.53
C LEU A 835 2.11 -20.11 -10.47
N VAL A 836 2.50 -21.34 -10.82
CA VAL A 836 3.02 -22.33 -9.86
C VAL A 836 4.28 -21.81 -9.17
N VAL A 837 5.22 -21.22 -9.92
CA VAL A 837 6.44 -20.63 -9.34
C VAL A 837 6.11 -19.45 -8.42
N MET A 838 5.20 -18.57 -8.83
CA MET A 838 4.76 -17.41 -8.06
C MET A 838 3.52 -17.71 -7.19
N SER A 839 3.39 -18.94 -6.72
CA SER A 839 2.38 -19.36 -5.74
C SER A 839 2.99 -19.39 -4.35
N PRO A 840 2.18 -19.36 -3.27
CA PRO A 840 2.73 -19.56 -1.93
C PRO A 840 3.48 -20.91 -1.79
N MET A 841 3.03 -21.92 -2.54
CA MET A 841 3.60 -23.26 -2.58
C MET A 841 4.96 -23.25 -3.31
N GLY A 842 5.05 -22.55 -4.43
CA GLY A 842 6.29 -22.34 -5.17
C GLY A 842 7.33 -21.62 -4.34
N LEU A 843 6.91 -20.60 -3.57
CA LEU A 843 7.78 -19.90 -2.63
C LEU A 843 8.27 -20.83 -1.50
N ALA A 844 7.39 -21.66 -0.92
CA ALA A 844 7.75 -22.62 0.12
C ALA A 844 8.75 -23.69 -0.40
N ILE A 845 8.55 -24.19 -1.62
CA ILE A 845 9.49 -25.10 -2.29
C ILE A 845 10.82 -24.39 -2.55
N GLY A 846 10.79 -23.15 -3.05
CA GLY A 846 11.98 -22.35 -3.29
C GLY A 846 12.79 -22.08 -2.01
N LEU A 847 12.12 -21.81 -0.90
CA LEU A 847 12.75 -21.64 0.41
C LEU A 847 13.40 -22.94 0.91
N SER A 848 12.73 -24.07 0.71
CA SER A 848 13.28 -25.39 1.03
C SER A 848 14.53 -25.70 0.19
N ALA A 849 14.46 -25.44 -1.11
CA ALA A 849 15.58 -25.61 -2.02
C ALA A 849 16.75 -24.70 -1.66
N TYR A 850 16.48 -23.43 -1.32
CA TYR A 850 17.50 -22.50 -0.84
C TYR A 850 18.18 -23.00 0.45
N GLY A 851 17.40 -23.52 1.39
CA GLY A 851 17.93 -24.16 2.61
C GLY A 851 18.92 -25.28 2.27
N VAL A 852 18.52 -26.22 1.43
CA VAL A 852 19.35 -27.40 1.11
C VAL A 852 20.58 -27.03 0.28
N PHE A 853 20.41 -26.25 -0.80
CA PHE A 853 21.48 -26.00 -1.76
C PHE A 853 22.42 -24.86 -1.37
N VAL A 854 21.95 -23.87 -0.61
CA VAL A 854 22.76 -22.68 -0.25
C VAL A 854 23.19 -22.72 1.22
N LEU A 855 22.27 -23.07 2.12
CA LEU A 855 22.57 -23.08 3.57
C LEU A 855 23.05 -24.45 4.07
N GLY A 856 22.89 -25.53 3.29
CA GLY A 856 23.18 -26.89 3.72
C GLY A 856 22.24 -27.41 4.81
N ARG A 857 21.04 -26.82 4.94
CA ARG A 857 20.05 -27.12 5.98
C ARG A 857 18.73 -27.57 5.36
N ASP A 858 18.18 -28.71 5.80
CA ASP A 858 16.92 -29.29 5.31
C ASP A 858 15.69 -28.87 6.13
N ASP A 859 15.88 -28.25 7.30
CA ASP A 859 14.84 -27.89 8.27
C ASP A 859 14.27 -26.47 8.11
N VAL A 860 14.82 -25.66 7.20
CA VAL A 860 14.52 -24.22 7.07
C VAL A 860 13.02 -23.94 6.91
N LEU A 861 12.32 -24.68 6.05
CA LEU A 861 10.87 -24.48 5.85
C LEU A 861 10.08 -24.81 7.12
N VAL A 862 10.45 -25.88 7.82
CA VAL A 862 9.78 -26.32 9.05
C VAL A 862 10.00 -25.27 10.14
N GLU A 863 11.20 -24.71 10.25
CA GLU A 863 11.52 -23.64 11.18
C GLU A 863 10.67 -22.39 10.92
N TRP A 864 10.54 -21.97 9.66
CA TRP A 864 9.69 -20.83 9.30
C TRP A 864 8.22 -21.06 9.60
N VAL A 865 7.69 -22.24 9.31
CA VAL A 865 6.30 -22.61 9.63
C VAL A 865 6.08 -22.65 11.14
N GLN A 866 7.03 -23.20 11.90
CA GLN A 866 6.98 -23.19 13.36
C GLN A 866 6.96 -21.77 13.91
N ARG A 867 7.81 -20.87 13.37
CA ARG A 867 7.83 -19.45 13.75
C ARG A 867 6.49 -18.77 13.44
N LEU A 868 5.86 -19.07 12.30
CA LEU A 868 4.53 -18.53 11.95
C LEU A 868 3.43 -19.04 12.88
N ALA A 869 3.42 -20.34 13.18
CA ALA A 869 2.45 -20.94 14.10
C ALA A 869 2.63 -20.41 15.54
N LEU A 870 3.88 -20.28 16.00
CA LEU A 870 4.21 -19.65 17.27
C LEU A 870 3.77 -18.19 17.29
N GLY A 871 4.06 -17.43 16.24
CA GLY A 871 3.64 -16.04 16.12
C GLY A 871 2.13 -15.86 16.16
N TRP A 872 1.36 -16.74 15.51
CA TRP A 872 -0.09 -16.72 15.58
C TRP A 872 -0.62 -17.06 16.98
N ASN A 873 -0.13 -18.15 17.58
CA ASN A 873 -0.65 -18.68 18.84
C ASN A 873 -0.22 -17.90 20.09
N ILE A 874 0.96 -17.28 20.06
CA ILE A 874 1.57 -16.59 21.22
C ILE A 874 1.56 -15.07 21.03
N TRP A 875 2.08 -14.57 19.91
CA TRP A 875 2.30 -13.12 19.70
C TRP A 875 1.11 -12.37 19.09
N GLY A 876 0.10 -13.09 18.57
CA GLY A 876 -0.96 -12.46 17.76
C GLY A 876 -0.47 -11.92 16.40
N SER A 877 0.56 -12.54 15.82
CA SER A 877 1.05 -12.22 14.47
C SER A 877 0.07 -12.74 13.42
N TRP A 878 -0.72 -11.85 12.84
CA TRP A 878 -1.72 -12.16 11.81
C TRP A 878 -1.26 -11.79 10.39
N GLY A 879 -0.29 -10.87 10.24
CA GLY A 879 0.08 -10.26 8.97
C GLY A 879 0.39 -11.26 7.86
N VAL A 880 1.47 -12.04 8.01
CA VAL A 880 1.87 -13.05 7.01
C VAL A 880 0.85 -14.18 6.86
N PRO A 881 0.33 -14.82 7.93
CA PRO A 881 -0.66 -15.88 7.78
C PRO A 881 -1.90 -15.44 6.99
N VAL A 882 -2.47 -14.27 7.31
CA VAL A 882 -3.65 -13.74 6.58
C VAL A 882 -3.26 -13.27 5.18
N GLY A 883 -2.14 -12.56 5.01
CA GLY A 883 -1.67 -12.09 3.72
C GLY A 883 -1.42 -13.22 2.71
N VAL A 884 -0.76 -14.29 3.16
CA VAL A 884 -0.42 -15.43 2.30
C VAL A 884 -1.63 -16.35 2.10
N LEU A 885 -2.29 -16.77 3.18
CA LEU A 885 -3.32 -17.81 3.11
C LEU A 885 -4.72 -17.27 2.79
N CYS A 886 -5.07 -16.06 3.21
CA CYS A 886 -6.43 -15.52 3.03
C CYS A 886 -6.54 -14.46 1.93
N ILE A 887 -5.43 -13.90 1.43
CA ILE A 887 -5.43 -12.90 0.35
C ILE A 887 -4.78 -13.48 -0.91
N TRP A 888 -3.50 -13.86 -0.84
CA TRP A 888 -2.75 -14.32 -2.03
C TRP A 888 -3.16 -15.72 -2.50
N LEU A 889 -3.26 -16.70 -1.60
CA LEU A 889 -3.67 -18.06 -1.94
C LEU A 889 -5.04 -18.13 -2.66
N PRO A 890 -6.14 -17.55 -2.15
CA PRO A 890 -7.43 -17.64 -2.85
C PRO A 890 -7.43 -16.90 -4.19
N ALA A 891 -6.77 -15.74 -4.28
CA ALA A 891 -6.59 -15.04 -5.55
C ALA A 891 -5.81 -15.88 -6.57
N TRP A 892 -4.78 -16.60 -6.09
CA TRP A 892 -4.00 -17.51 -6.89
C TRP A 892 -4.81 -18.73 -7.36
N ILE A 893 -5.59 -19.38 -6.48
CA ILE A 893 -6.45 -20.52 -6.84
C ILE A 893 -7.40 -20.12 -7.96
N VAL A 894 -8.05 -18.96 -7.84
CA VAL A 894 -8.95 -18.43 -8.88
C VAL A 894 -8.20 -18.21 -10.19
N GLY A 895 -7.06 -17.52 -10.16
CA GLY A 895 -6.24 -17.25 -11.34
C GLY A 895 -5.73 -18.53 -12.03
N ALA A 896 -5.24 -19.49 -11.25
CA ALA A 896 -4.75 -20.77 -11.75
C ALA A 896 -5.88 -21.62 -12.34
N THR A 897 -7.07 -21.62 -11.71
CA THR A 897 -8.25 -22.34 -12.21
C THR A 897 -8.71 -21.76 -13.55
N LEU A 898 -8.70 -20.43 -13.69
CA LEU A 898 -9.01 -19.75 -14.95
C LEU A 898 -8.05 -20.16 -16.07
N VAL A 899 -6.74 -20.21 -15.80
CA VAL A 899 -5.76 -20.66 -16.80
C VAL A 899 -5.94 -22.14 -17.14
N ALA A 900 -6.09 -23.01 -16.14
CA ALA A 900 -6.28 -24.45 -16.30
C ALA A 900 -7.58 -24.80 -17.05
N SER A 901 -8.63 -23.98 -16.93
CA SER A 901 -9.88 -24.14 -17.71
C SER A 901 -9.69 -24.00 -19.23
N SER A 902 -8.50 -23.61 -19.68
CA SER A 902 -8.13 -23.63 -21.11
C SER A 902 -7.88 -25.05 -21.63
N TRP A 903 -7.65 -26.04 -20.76
CA TRP A 903 -7.36 -27.43 -21.14
C TRP A 903 -8.61 -28.30 -21.28
N PHE A 904 -9.74 -27.87 -20.68
CA PHE A 904 -10.98 -28.64 -20.66
C PHE A 904 -12.02 -27.97 -21.56
N THR A 905 -12.53 -28.71 -22.55
CA THR A 905 -13.56 -28.28 -23.50
C THR A 905 -14.82 -29.11 -23.35
N THR A 906 -15.98 -28.48 -23.25
CA THR A 906 -17.26 -29.10 -23.59
C THR A 906 -17.31 -29.30 -25.11
N THR A 907 -17.23 -30.55 -25.55
CA THR A 907 -17.49 -30.94 -26.93
C THR A 907 -18.94 -30.59 -27.31
N GLU A 908 -19.15 -29.54 -28.09
CA GLU A 908 -20.30 -29.54 -29.00
C GLU A 908 -20.02 -30.63 -30.04
N THR A 909 -20.72 -31.75 -29.90
CA THR A 909 -20.72 -32.88 -30.86
C THR A 909 -21.05 -32.36 -32.25
N THR A 910 -20.04 -32.25 -33.10
CA THR A 910 -20.21 -32.13 -34.55
C THR A 910 -20.89 -33.40 -35.07
N GLN A 911 -22.22 -33.35 -35.23
CA GLN A 911 -22.92 -34.30 -36.07
C GLN A 911 -22.46 -34.09 -37.52
N SER A 912 -21.74 -35.06 -38.06
CA SER A 912 -21.38 -35.15 -39.47
C SER A 912 -22.63 -35.16 -40.36
N PRO A 913 -22.74 -34.31 -41.40
CA PRO A 913 -23.80 -34.46 -42.39
C PRO A 913 -23.52 -35.67 -43.31
N PRO A 914 -24.56 -36.29 -43.89
CA PRO A 914 -24.41 -37.51 -44.68
C PRO A 914 -23.71 -37.22 -46.03
N ASN A 915 -22.96 -38.22 -46.48
CA ASN A 915 -22.28 -38.29 -47.79
C ASN A 915 -23.11 -37.70 -48.94
N VAL A 916 -22.61 -36.62 -49.55
CA VAL A 916 -23.05 -36.17 -50.89
C VAL A 916 -21.96 -36.50 -51.90
N LYS A 917 -22.36 -37.28 -52.90
CA LYS A 917 -21.59 -37.83 -54.01
C LYS A 917 -20.74 -36.78 -54.74
N LYS A 918 -19.49 -37.14 -55.02
CA LYS A 918 -18.67 -36.54 -56.08
C LYS A 918 -19.40 -36.63 -57.42
N VAL A 919 -19.70 -35.49 -58.03
CA VAL A 919 -19.93 -35.39 -59.48
C VAL A 919 -18.66 -34.79 -60.08
N SER A 920 -18.01 -35.57 -60.94
CA SER A 920 -16.84 -35.15 -61.70
C SER A 920 -17.26 -34.16 -62.79
N SER A 921 -16.50 -33.09 -62.95
CA SER A 921 -16.45 -32.32 -64.18
C SER A 921 -15.92 -33.18 -65.33
N LYS A 922 -16.76 -33.41 -66.34
CA LYS A 922 -16.46 -32.99 -67.71
C LYS A 922 -17.42 -31.88 -68.08
#